data_AF-A0A947QWK2-F1
#
_entry.id   AF-A0A947QWK2-F1
#
_cell.length_a   1.000
_cell.length_b   1.000
_cell.length_c   1.000
_cell.angle_alpha   90.00
_cell.angle_beta   90.00
_cell.angle_gamma   90.00
#
_symmetry.space_group_name_H-M   'P 1'
#
loop_
_entity.id
_entity.type
_entity.pdbx_description
1 polymer ?
#
loop_
_entity_poly.entity_id
_entity_poly.type
_entity_poly.pdbx_seq_one_letter_code
_entity_poly.pdbx_strand_id
1 'polypeptide(L)'
;MKILKKIMGNSHLREWIVIITLLAVSTFTLNINENVIRTSLLNYPKHDPFDGTVLPIQNVPDWTHATSAEQKMNYHDFPSSKLEALPEYRNDYFVYPSSSLVWGKASDDVIRNTKITFSVPYAGSYAFGDLGIGSGSHPAVDIKCLYGTPVYAIANGIVTKSTFQSTGFGNHIVIEHQNVPKPGSRTTTTDLLSSYSHLSKIYVSQGDIVRKGQVIGEVGDSGTATTPHLHFQLDNSEAPWNPYWPFTTAEATKAGYTFWDAVSSGLGRDNVYKYTYDPMKWVQDNLNGSVIEVVTNNSTSTTTDTTEIVTPPVVTLPAVEQPISEVIESTETPAVVVNVDFSDISIKSSEFVLLSNNETVYISLLDAAGNTISVPNFDGEISVSLNDGEIAKLNRNFLTKNDFKNGKAELYLYAEREGQVRLNFDIANKHFESDFISLISSVQPFARFGVTVDGLFTPRVAESVIVQALDANGNPTPIFNSAGNIELSTIQGSGVFSKDVLTAADFKNGVAEVDFYGDSDEDVVILALYGRARAESKLMHAKLFTDLSRADENYTAVSYLFKKGTVQGYPDGTFQPTKTVTRVEALKFIFSGMDKDLVDNANLYFRDTVSTEWYAPFIATAQSLGIVEGYSDGTFKPSQGVNRVEFLKMLFSTIDLEIDPIITEAPYEDVNTLSWYAAYVNYAKEKNLFPVEGNYFNPSSPMDRSEVAELIYRLLIMIQNNADQYSDDLPTS
;
A
#
# COMPACT_ATOMS: atom_id res chain seq x y z
N MET A 1 34.76 10.20 53.98
CA MET A 1 34.04 10.26 55.27
C MET A 1 33.75 11.67 55.81
N LYS A 2 34.69 12.65 55.75
CA LYS A 2 34.42 14.04 56.18
C LYS A 2 33.50 14.85 55.23
N ILE A 3 33.49 14.52 53.94
CA ILE A 3 32.58 15.14 52.95
C ILE A 3 31.14 14.63 53.12
N LEU A 4 30.95 13.34 53.44
CA LEU A 4 29.64 12.75 53.71
C LEU A 4 28.93 13.34 54.93
N LYS A 5 29.67 13.71 55.99
CA LYS A 5 29.08 14.39 57.16
C LYS A 5 28.61 15.83 56.87
N LYS A 6 29.16 16.50 55.86
CA LYS A 6 28.77 17.86 55.46
C LYS A 6 27.51 17.88 54.58
N ILE A 7 27.23 16.77 53.90
CA ILE A 7 26.04 16.60 53.04
C ILE A 7 24.80 16.18 53.87
N MET A 8 24.99 15.47 54.99
CA MET A 8 23.88 14.95 55.81
C MET A 8 23.18 15.96 56.73
N GLY A 9 23.62 17.22 56.78
CA GLY A 9 23.10 18.26 57.69
C GLY A 9 22.13 19.26 57.06
N ASN A 10 21.85 19.16 55.75
CA ASN A 10 21.00 20.10 55.04
C ASN A 10 19.68 19.41 54.66
N SER A 11 18.56 19.85 55.24
CA SER A 11 17.24 19.20 55.12
C SER A 11 16.77 19.13 53.67
N HIS A 12 17.06 20.16 52.87
CA HIS A 12 16.69 20.18 51.45
C HIS A 12 17.51 19.18 50.61
N LEU A 13 18.79 18.94 50.91
CA LEU A 13 19.57 17.92 50.17
C LEU A 13 19.12 16.49 50.47
N ARG A 14 18.52 16.24 51.65
CA ARG A 14 17.94 14.92 51.98
C ARG A 14 16.70 14.62 51.15
N GLU A 15 15.85 15.61 50.89
CA GLU A 15 14.69 15.47 50.01
C GLU A 15 15.13 15.19 48.57
N TRP A 16 16.13 15.92 48.06
CA TRP A 16 16.66 15.69 46.70
C TRP A 16 17.38 14.35 46.54
N ILE A 17 18.12 13.87 47.55
CA ILE A 17 18.75 12.54 47.50
C ILE A 17 17.70 11.44 47.61
N VAL A 18 16.64 11.60 48.41
CA VAL A 18 15.52 10.63 48.46
C VAL A 18 14.75 10.62 47.16
N ILE A 19 14.51 11.78 46.52
CA ILE A 19 13.86 11.89 45.20
C ILE A 19 14.73 11.27 44.10
N ILE A 20 16.04 11.54 44.09
CA ILE A 20 16.98 10.95 43.11
C ILE A 20 17.16 9.46 43.36
N THR A 21 17.14 8.99 44.61
CA THR A 21 17.19 7.55 44.92
C THR A 21 15.86 6.86 44.58
N LEU A 22 14.71 7.52 44.74
CA LEU A 22 13.41 7.02 44.29
C LEU A 22 13.29 7.00 42.75
N LEU A 23 13.87 7.99 42.06
CA LEU A 23 13.97 8.03 40.59
C LEU A 23 15.00 7.02 40.03
N ALA A 24 16.07 6.74 40.77
CA ALA A 24 17.06 5.72 40.41
C ALA A 24 16.54 4.29 40.69
N VAL A 25 15.71 4.11 41.73
CA VAL A 25 15.03 2.83 42.01
C VAL A 25 13.84 2.61 41.07
N SER A 26 13.15 3.66 40.62
CA SER A 26 12.14 3.52 39.57
C SER A 26 12.73 3.18 38.19
N THR A 27 13.99 3.53 37.93
CA THR A 27 14.69 3.19 36.67
C THR A 27 15.47 1.87 36.73
N PHE A 28 15.63 1.26 37.90
CA PHE A 28 16.38 -0.01 38.05
C PHE A 28 15.57 -1.20 38.62
N THR A 29 14.30 -1.00 39.00
CA THR A 29 13.36 -2.11 39.33
C THR A 29 12.01 -1.97 38.64
N LEU A 30 12.02 -1.65 37.34
CA LEU A 30 10.87 -1.86 36.44
C LEU A 30 11.28 -2.80 35.31
N ASN A 31 11.51 -4.05 35.70
CA ASN A 31 11.38 -5.21 34.81
C ASN A 31 10.18 -6.04 35.31
N ILE A 32 9.02 -5.38 35.36
CA ILE A 32 7.74 -5.97 35.74
C ILE A 32 6.74 -5.57 34.65
N ASN A 33 6.40 -6.54 33.79
CA ASN A 33 5.30 -6.60 32.82
C ASN A 33 4.68 -5.26 32.36
N GLU A 34 4.97 -4.89 31.12
CA GLU A 34 4.36 -3.77 30.37
C GLU A 34 2.81 -3.79 30.32
N ASN A 35 2.15 -4.87 30.72
CA ASN A 35 0.69 -4.99 30.71
C ASN A 35 -0.05 -4.33 31.88
N VAL A 36 0.63 -3.83 32.92
CA VAL A 36 -0.06 -3.29 34.13
C VAL A 36 -0.08 -1.75 34.19
N ILE A 37 0.75 -1.04 33.42
CA ILE A 37 0.79 0.45 33.46
C ILE A 37 -0.15 1.11 32.43
N ARG A 38 -0.88 0.32 31.60
CA ARG A 38 -1.90 0.87 30.68
C ARG A 38 -3.20 1.35 31.33
N THR A 39 -3.41 1.17 32.63
CA THR A 39 -4.75 1.30 33.25
C THR A 39 -4.98 2.51 34.16
N SER A 40 -4.34 3.68 33.95
CA SER A 40 -4.76 4.85 34.75
C SER A 40 -4.60 6.30 34.23
N LEU A 41 -3.97 6.61 33.09
CA LEU A 41 -3.79 8.05 32.72
C LEU A 41 -3.89 8.42 31.23
N LEU A 42 -4.30 7.51 30.34
CA LEU A 42 -4.63 7.81 28.96
C LEU A 42 -6.06 7.35 28.69
N ASN A 43 -6.90 8.21 28.11
CA ASN A 43 -8.23 7.83 27.65
C ASN A 43 -8.07 6.72 26.61
N TYR A 44 -8.18 5.46 27.01
CA TYR A 44 -8.29 4.37 26.06
C TYR A 44 -9.58 4.61 25.25
N PRO A 45 -9.50 4.73 23.91
CA PRO A 45 -10.67 4.99 23.11
C PRO A 45 -11.72 3.91 23.40
N LYS A 46 -12.96 4.31 23.59
CA LYS A 46 -14.08 3.39 23.79
C LYS A 46 -14.95 3.44 22.54
N HIS A 47 -15.27 2.27 21.99
CA HIS A 47 -16.25 2.15 20.92
C HIS A 47 -17.66 1.90 21.50
N ASP A 48 -18.68 1.99 20.66
CA ASP A 48 -20.06 1.68 21.04
C ASP A 48 -20.18 0.24 21.57
N PRO A 49 -21.04 -0.05 22.56
CA PRO A 49 -21.18 -1.40 23.14
C PRO A 49 -21.47 -2.48 22.09
N PHE A 50 -21.12 -3.72 22.41
CA PHE A 50 -21.45 -4.86 21.55
C PHE A 50 -22.96 -5.04 21.43
N ASP A 51 -23.46 -5.02 20.20
CA ASP A 51 -24.88 -5.12 19.86
C ASP A 51 -25.15 -6.25 18.85
N GLY A 52 -24.27 -7.27 18.80
CA GLY A 52 -24.31 -8.39 17.86
C GLY A 52 -23.25 -8.29 16.76
N THR A 53 -23.34 -9.18 15.77
CA THR A 53 -22.41 -9.25 14.65
C THR A 53 -23.11 -9.11 13.28
N VAL A 54 -22.33 -8.80 12.25
CA VAL A 54 -22.70 -8.98 10.84
C VAL A 54 -21.64 -9.81 10.12
N LEU A 55 -21.99 -10.37 8.96
CA LEU A 55 -21.04 -11.09 8.11
C LEU A 55 -19.98 -10.13 7.56
N PRO A 56 -18.71 -10.54 7.46
CA PRO A 56 -17.62 -9.71 6.93
C PRO A 56 -17.76 -9.48 5.41
N ILE A 57 -18.49 -10.36 4.72
CA ILE A 57 -18.89 -10.28 3.32
C ILE A 57 -20.40 -10.51 3.25
N GLN A 58 -21.11 -9.66 2.49
CA GLN A 58 -22.57 -9.76 2.37
C GLN A 58 -22.99 -10.65 1.19
N ASN A 59 -22.37 -10.44 0.03
CA ASN A 59 -22.70 -11.18 -1.19
C ASN A 59 -21.45 -11.76 -1.86
N VAL A 60 -21.60 -12.94 -2.42
CA VAL A 60 -20.57 -13.66 -3.18
C VAL A 60 -21.17 -14.19 -4.49
N PRO A 61 -20.35 -14.51 -5.50
CA PRO A 61 -20.84 -15.22 -6.67
C PRO A 61 -21.43 -16.59 -6.32
N ASP A 62 -22.48 -16.96 -7.05
CA ASP A 62 -22.81 -18.37 -7.25
C ASP A 62 -21.76 -18.98 -8.19
N TRP A 63 -20.72 -19.56 -7.59
CA TRP A 63 -19.61 -20.17 -8.30
C TRP A 63 -20.02 -21.42 -9.10
N THR A 64 -21.16 -22.02 -8.81
CA THR A 64 -21.65 -23.18 -9.55
C THR A 64 -22.25 -22.80 -10.91
N HIS A 65 -22.65 -21.54 -11.08
CA HIS A 65 -23.21 -20.98 -12.32
C HIS A 65 -22.36 -19.86 -12.93
N ALA A 66 -21.21 -19.53 -12.33
CA ALA A 66 -20.25 -18.56 -12.86
C ALA A 66 -19.35 -19.18 -13.95
N THR A 67 -19.36 -18.59 -15.14
CA THR A 67 -18.47 -18.95 -16.24
C THR A 67 -17.01 -18.58 -15.96
N SER A 68 -16.06 -19.18 -16.67
CA SER A 68 -14.63 -18.88 -16.50
C SER A 68 -14.26 -17.42 -16.80
N ALA A 69 -15.04 -16.72 -17.63
CA ALA A 69 -14.86 -15.28 -17.87
C ALA A 69 -15.39 -14.46 -16.69
N GLU A 70 -16.57 -14.79 -16.17
CA GLU A 70 -17.19 -14.14 -15.01
C GLU A 70 -16.36 -14.32 -13.73
N GLN A 71 -15.68 -15.47 -13.56
CA GLN A 71 -14.79 -15.72 -12.42
C GLN A 71 -13.56 -14.79 -12.38
N LYS A 72 -13.26 -14.05 -13.46
CA LYS A 72 -12.15 -13.10 -13.55
C LYS A 72 -12.61 -11.64 -13.52
N MET A 73 -13.92 -11.39 -13.39
CA MET A 73 -14.46 -10.04 -13.34
C MET A 73 -14.23 -9.39 -11.98
N ASN A 74 -14.30 -8.07 -11.95
CA ASN A 74 -14.42 -7.32 -10.71
C ASN A 74 -15.86 -7.41 -10.18
N TYR A 75 -16.02 -7.21 -8.87
CA TYR A 75 -17.31 -7.29 -8.19
C TYR A 75 -18.36 -6.36 -8.81
N HIS A 76 -17.97 -5.15 -9.22
CA HIS A 76 -18.88 -4.15 -9.81
C HIS A 76 -19.34 -4.50 -11.23
N ASP A 77 -18.57 -5.32 -11.96
CA ASP A 77 -18.88 -5.72 -13.34
C ASP A 77 -19.61 -7.06 -13.39
N PHE A 78 -19.67 -7.77 -12.26
CA PHE A 78 -20.27 -9.10 -12.19
C PHE A 78 -21.81 -9.03 -12.24
N PRO A 79 -22.49 -9.92 -12.97
CA PRO A 79 -23.94 -9.92 -13.06
C PRO A 79 -24.60 -10.04 -11.68
N SER A 80 -25.33 -9.00 -11.27
CA SER A 80 -25.97 -8.96 -9.94
C SER A 80 -26.98 -10.08 -9.71
N SER A 81 -27.56 -10.64 -10.79
CA SER A 81 -28.47 -11.79 -10.73
C SER A 81 -27.78 -13.11 -10.34
N LYS A 82 -26.45 -13.15 -10.34
CA LYS A 82 -25.62 -14.30 -9.95
C LYS A 82 -24.86 -14.04 -8.65
N LEU A 83 -25.15 -12.93 -7.96
CA LEU A 83 -24.69 -12.69 -6.59
C LEU A 83 -25.73 -13.26 -5.62
N GLU A 84 -25.25 -14.02 -4.64
CA GLU A 84 -26.06 -14.55 -3.55
C GLU A 84 -25.48 -14.13 -2.19
N ALA A 85 -26.31 -14.19 -1.15
CA ALA A 85 -25.85 -13.96 0.20
C ALA A 85 -24.76 -14.97 0.57
N LEU A 86 -23.78 -14.54 1.37
CA LEU A 86 -22.71 -15.43 1.83
C LEU A 86 -23.32 -16.71 2.47
N PRO A 87 -22.99 -17.91 1.97
CA PRO A 87 -23.60 -19.16 2.44
C PRO A 87 -23.24 -19.45 3.90
N GLU A 88 -24.08 -20.25 4.56
CA GLU A 88 -23.86 -20.67 5.94
C GLU A 88 -22.54 -21.47 6.07
N TYR A 89 -21.65 -21.02 6.96
CA TYR A 89 -20.37 -21.66 7.24
C TYR A 89 -20.58 -22.91 8.09
N ARG A 90 -20.39 -24.09 7.48
CA ARG A 90 -20.81 -25.38 8.01
C ARG A 90 -19.76 -26.48 7.82
N ASN A 91 -19.31 -27.07 8.92
CA ASN A 91 -18.28 -28.11 8.87
C ASN A 91 -18.74 -29.39 8.16
N ASP A 92 -20.01 -29.76 8.28
CA ASP A 92 -20.57 -30.95 7.63
C ASP A 92 -20.55 -30.85 6.09
N TYR A 93 -20.56 -29.63 5.53
CA TYR A 93 -20.44 -29.41 4.09
C TYR A 93 -19.00 -29.58 3.61
N PHE A 94 -18.00 -29.13 4.37
CA PHE A 94 -16.60 -29.24 3.99
C PHE A 94 -16.14 -30.69 3.88
N VAL A 95 -16.55 -31.54 4.81
CA VAL A 95 -16.23 -32.98 4.81
C VAL A 95 -17.18 -33.82 3.96
N TYR A 96 -18.21 -33.22 3.35
CA TYR A 96 -19.12 -33.93 2.47
C TYR A 96 -18.39 -34.36 1.19
N PRO A 97 -18.43 -35.65 0.79
CA PRO A 97 -17.66 -36.12 -0.34
C PRO A 97 -18.00 -35.40 -1.64
N SER A 98 -17.05 -34.68 -2.23
CA SER A 98 -17.27 -33.96 -3.49
C SER A 98 -17.65 -34.89 -4.64
N SER A 99 -17.20 -36.14 -4.61
CA SER A 99 -17.57 -37.20 -5.57
C SER A 99 -19.05 -37.60 -5.50
N SER A 100 -19.74 -37.29 -4.40
CA SER A 100 -21.17 -37.56 -4.20
C SER A 100 -22.08 -36.42 -4.66
N LEU A 101 -21.52 -35.27 -5.08
CA LEU A 101 -22.28 -34.09 -5.48
C LEU A 101 -22.58 -34.11 -6.98
N VAL A 102 -23.86 -34.08 -7.35
CA VAL A 102 -24.30 -34.02 -8.75
C VAL A 102 -24.39 -32.57 -9.22
N TRP A 103 -23.88 -32.25 -10.41
CA TRP A 103 -23.97 -30.89 -10.98
C TRP A 103 -25.41 -30.56 -11.41
N GLY A 104 -25.89 -29.35 -11.11
CA GLY A 104 -27.21 -28.88 -11.49
C GLY A 104 -28.35 -29.36 -10.58
N LYS A 105 -28.01 -30.11 -9.52
CA LYS A 105 -28.96 -30.47 -8.46
C LYS A 105 -28.86 -29.42 -7.36
N ALA A 106 -29.91 -28.61 -7.21
CA ALA A 106 -29.92 -27.45 -6.31
C ALA A 106 -29.38 -27.73 -4.89
N SER A 107 -29.75 -28.85 -4.26
CA SER A 107 -29.22 -29.20 -2.91
C SER A 107 -27.72 -29.45 -2.89
N ASP A 108 -27.18 -30.01 -3.97
CA ASP A 108 -25.76 -30.36 -4.09
C ASP A 108 -24.95 -29.15 -4.54
N ASP A 109 -25.54 -28.29 -5.37
CA ASP A 109 -24.97 -27.01 -5.78
C ASP A 109 -24.80 -26.07 -4.58
N VAL A 110 -25.72 -26.05 -3.61
CA VAL A 110 -25.55 -25.32 -2.34
C VAL A 110 -24.29 -25.78 -1.61
N ILE A 111 -24.12 -27.09 -1.40
CA ILE A 111 -22.94 -27.65 -0.72
C ILE A 111 -21.67 -27.33 -1.51
N ARG A 112 -21.70 -27.50 -2.83
CA ARG A 112 -20.56 -27.21 -3.70
C ARG A 112 -20.20 -25.73 -3.66
N ASN A 113 -21.18 -24.83 -3.70
CA ASN A 113 -20.93 -23.40 -3.65
C ASN A 113 -20.35 -22.98 -2.30
N THR A 114 -20.83 -23.54 -1.19
CA THR A 114 -20.25 -23.32 0.14
C THR A 114 -18.78 -23.76 0.19
N LYS A 115 -18.44 -24.94 -0.36
CA LYS A 115 -17.06 -25.44 -0.40
C LYS A 115 -16.14 -24.58 -1.27
N ILE A 116 -16.64 -24.03 -2.38
CA ILE A 116 -15.85 -23.13 -3.24
C ILE A 116 -15.67 -21.76 -2.57
N THR A 117 -16.71 -21.27 -1.91
CA THR A 117 -16.72 -19.97 -1.24
C THR A 117 -15.79 -19.96 -0.04
N PHE A 118 -15.86 -20.96 0.84
CA PHE A 118 -14.94 -21.09 1.95
C PHE A 118 -13.79 -22.02 1.56
N SER A 119 -12.87 -21.50 0.74
CA SER A 119 -11.80 -22.28 0.13
C SER A 119 -10.85 -22.89 1.15
N VAL A 120 -10.69 -22.25 2.31
CA VAL A 120 -9.92 -22.79 3.45
C VAL A 120 -10.72 -22.56 4.73
N PRO A 121 -11.21 -23.61 5.41
CA PRO A 121 -11.90 -23.46 6.69
C PRO A 121 -10.90 -23.16 7.82
N TYR A 122 -11.42 -22.79 9.00
CA TYR A 122 -10.63 -22.53 10.20
C TYR A 122 -9.75 -23.73 10.60
N ALA A 123 -8.49 -23.47 10.96
CA ALA A 123 -7.46 -24.49 11.15
C ALA A 123 -7.38 -25.46 9.95
N GLY A 124 -7.59 -24.94 8.74
CA GLY A 124 -7.70 -25.70 7.50
C GLY A 124 -6.36 -26.02 6.85
N SER A 125 -6.41 -26.88 5.83
CA SER A 125 -5.31 -27.30 4.98
C SER A 125 -5.44 -26.68 3.59
N TYR A 126 -4.31 -26.39 2.94
CA TYR A 126 -4.30 -26.01 1.51
C TYR A 126 -4.33 -27.23 0.59
N ALA A 127 -4.26 -28.45 1.14
CA ALA A 127 -4.38 -29.67 0.36
C ALA A 127 -5.80 -29.79 -0.21
N PHE A 128 -5.88 -30.21 -1.47
CA PHE A 128 -7.16 -30.50 -2.11
C PHE A 128 -7.83 -31.72 -1.47
N GLY A 129 -9.12 -31.61 -1.17
CA GLY A 129 -9.93 -32.73 -0.70
C GLY A 129 -11.12 -32.30 0.14
N ASP A 130 -11.90 -33.28 0.59
CA ASP A 130 -13.04 -33.10 1.49
C ASP A 130 -12.56 -32.91 2.94
N LEU A 131 -11.73 -31.88 3.14
CA LEU A 131 -11.04 -31.58 4.39
C LEU A 131 -11.78 -30.46 5.13
N GLY A 132 -12.17 -30.75 6.37
CA GLY A 132 -12.92 -29.81 7.21
C GLY A 132 -12.05 -28.94 8.10
N ILE A 133 -12.72 -28.32 9.08
CA ILE A 133 -12.09 -27.54 10.15
C ILE A 133 -11.06 -28.42 10.88
N GLY A 134 -9.90 -27.85 11.18
CA GLY A 134 -8.84 -28.52 11.90
C GLY A 134 -7.98 -29.49 11.08
N SER A 135 -8.17 -29.54 9.75
CA SER A 135 -7.37 -30.37 8.85
C SER A 135 -5.91 -29.93 8.70
N GLY A 136 -5.59 -28.66 8.96
CA GLY A 136 -4.25 -28.09 8.92
C GLY A 136 -4.00 -27.09 10.05
N SER A 137 -3.28 -26.01 9.78
CA SER A 137 -2.98 -24.95 10.76
C SER A 137 -3.24 -23.54 10.24
N HIS A 138 -4.08 -23.38 9.21
CA HIS A 138 -4.46 -22.06 8.74
C HIS A 138 -5.36 -21.33 9.77
N PRO A 139 -4.93 -20.22 10.40
CA PRO A 139 -5.65 -19.61 11.53
C PRO A 139 -6.94 -18.87 11.13
N ALA A 140 -7.13 -18.59 9.86
CA ALA A 140 -8.27 -17.84 9.34
C ALA A 140 -9.23 -18.72 8.53
N VAL A 141 -10.36 -18.13 8.15
CA VAL A 141 -11.22 -18.63 7.07
C VAL A 141 -10.92 -17.81 5.81
N ASP A 142 -10.54 -18.49 4.73
CA ASP A 142 -10.39 -17.85 3.42
C ASP A 142 -11.72 -17.89 2.68
N ILE A 143 -12.28 -16.71 2.43
CA ILE A 143 -13.56 -16.51 1.76
C ILE A 143 -13.29 -16.03 0.33
N LYS A 144 -13.45 -16.92 -0.64
CA LYS A 144 -13.31 -16.63 -2.06
C LYS A 144 -14.37 -15.62 -2.49
N CYS A 145 -13.90 -14.52 -3.06
CA CYS A 145 -14.71 -13.39 -3.50
C CYS A 145 -14.18 -12.87 -4.85
N LEU A 146 -14.88 -11.91 -5.45
CA LEU A 146 -14.34 -11.17 -6.59
C LEU A 146 -13.46 -10.01 -6.10
N TYR A 147 -12.52 -9.58 -6.92
CA TYR A 147 -11.75 -8.37 -6.66
C TYR A 147 -12.71 -7.15 -6.54
N GLY A 148 -12.51 -6.32 -5.52
CA GLY A 148 -13.37 -5.17 -5.22
C GLY A 148 -14.61 -5.50 -4.37
N THR A 149 -14.78 -6.73 -3.89
CA THR A 149 -15.94 -7.07 -3.03
C THR A 149 -15.87 -6.28 -1.72
N PRO A 150 -16.91 -5.53 -1.30
CA PRO A 150 -16.88 -4.76 -0.06
C PRO A 150 -16.72 -5.62 1.19
N VAL A 151 -15.84 -5.19 2.10
CA VAL A 151 -15.54 -5.84 3.39
C VAL A 151 -16.11 -5.02 4.54
N TYR A 152 -16.78 -5.68 5.47
CA TYR A 152 -17.52 -5.05 6.55
C TYR A 152 -16.91 -5.35 7.93
N ALA A 153 -16.87 -4.34 8.81
CA ALA A 153 -16.56 -4.55 10.22
C ALA A 153 -17.65 -5.42 10.86
N ILE A 154 -17.25 -6.58 11.39
CA ILE A 154 -18.21 -7.56 11.93
C ILE A 154 -18.94 -7.08 13.19
N ALA A 155 -18.36 -6.14 13.93
CA ALA A 155 -18.90 -5.60 15.18
C ALA A 155 -18.31 -4.20 15.44
N ASN A 156 -18.87 -3.47 16.40
CA ASN A 156 -18.30 -2.21 16.88
C ASN A 156 -16.89 -2.45 17.41
N GLY A 157 -15.96 -1.56 17.11
CA GLY A 157 -14.56 -1.77 17.48
C GLY A 157 -13.65 -0.58 17.20
N ILE A 158 -12.37 -0.77 17.49
CA ILE A 158 -11.31 0.21 17.26
C ILE A 158 -10.29 -0.40 16.31
N VAL A 159 -9.95 0.30 15.24
CA VAL A 159 -8.90 -0.14 14.31
C VAL A 159 -7.56 -0.03 15.01
N THR A 160 -6.95 -1.17 15.33
CA THR A 160 -5.63 -1.24 15.99
C THR A 160 -4.48 -1.33 15.00
N LYS A 161 -4.75 -1.79 13.77
CA LYS A 161 -3.81 -1.75 12.64
C LYS A 161 -4.56 -1.48 11.34
N SER A 162 -3.95 -0.65 10.51
CA SER A 162 -4.32 -0.44 9.10
C SER A 162 -3.01 -0.17 8.36
N THR A 163 -2.53 -1.16 7.60
CA THR A 163 -1.20 -1.10 7.01
C THR A 163 -1.05 -2.06 5.83
N PHE A 164 0.06 -1.92 5.12
CA PHE A 164 0.46 -2.77 4.01
C PHE A 164 1.72 -3.55 4.35
N GLN A 165 1.75 -4.83 3.97
CA GLN A 165 2.94 -5.67 3.97
C GLN A 165 3.16 -6.21 2.56
N SER A 166 4.39 -6.10 2.05
CA SER A 166 4.73 -6.54 0.69
C SER A 166 4.66 -8.05 0.47
N THR A 167 4.59 -8.83 1.55
CA THR A 167 4.40 -10.30 1.55
C THR A 167 3.50 -10.69 2.73
N GLY A 168 2.97 -11.91 2.75
CA GLY A 168 2.06 -12.37 3.80
C GLY A 168 0.69 -11.74 3.63
N PHE A 169 0.22 -11.03 4.65
CA PHE A 169 -1.16 -10.53 4.75
C PHE A 169 -1.54 -9.41 3.76
N GLY A 170 -0.57 -8.77 3.09
CA GLY A 170 -0.87 -7.69 2.15
C GLY A 170 -1.39 -6.43 2.85
N ASN A 171 -2.32 -5.74 2.19
CA ASN A 171 -3.14 -4.72 2.85
C ASN A 171 -4.04 -5.44 3.86
N HIS A 172 -3.92 -5.05 5.13
CA HIS A 172 -4.72 -5.66 6.18
C HIS A 172 -5.14 -4.67 7.26
N ILE A 173 -6.26 -5.01 7.88
CA ILE A 173 -6.90 -4.25 8.96
C ILE A 173 -7.04 -5.20 10.16
N VAL A 174 -6.75 -4.69 11.36
CA VAL A 174 -7.04 -5.38 12.62
C VAL A 174 -7.94 -4.48 13.47
N ILE A 175 -9.09 -5.02 13.90
CA ILE A 175 -10.08 -4.32 14.73
C ILE A 175 -10.17 -5.01 16.07
N GLU A 176 -9.94 -4.27 17.15
CA GLU A 176 -10.20 -4.73 18.52
C GLU A 176 -11.67 -4.50 18.90
N HIS A 177 -12.29 -5.54 19.44
CA HIS A 177 -13.65 -5.54 19.94
C HIS A 177 -13.62 -5.81 21.44
N GLN A 178 -13.97 -4.79 22.23
CA GLN A 178 -13.89 -4.83 23.67
C GLN A 178 -15.18 -5.38 24.30
N ASN A 179 -15.04 -6.16 25.37
CA ASN A 179 -16.16 -6.69 26.15
C ASN A 179 -17.22 -7.45 25.33
N VAL A 180 -16.79 -8.22 24.33
CA VAL A 180 -17.68 -9.02 23.49
C VAL A 180 -17.89 -10.44 24.07
N PRO A 181 -18.95 -11.18 23.69
CA PRO A 181 -19.17 -12.54 24.17
C PRO A 181 -17.97 -13.44 23.90
N LYS A 182 -17.44 -14.08 24.95
CA LYS A 182 -16.31 -14.99 24.80
C LYS A 182 -16.71 -16.22 23.98
N PRO A 183 -15.97 -16.61 22.93
CA PRO A 183 -16.28 -17.81 22.17
C PRO A 183 -16.42 -19.04 23.07
N GLY A 184 -17.52 -19.77 22.93
CA GLY A 184 -17.86 -20.93 23.77
C GLY A 184 -18.46 -20.61 25.15
N SER A 185 -18.66 -19.34 25.49
CA SER A 185 -19.31 -18.91 26.74
C SER A 185 -20.43 -17.90 26.47
N ARG A 186 -21.58 -18.10 27.11
CA ARG A 186 -22.73 -17.16 27.03
C ARG A 186 -22.79 -16.19 28.20
N THR A 187 -21.88 -16.31 29.17
CA THR A 187 -21.95 -15.61 30.46
C THR A 187 -20.72 -14.78 30.78
N THR A 188 -19.69 -14.85 29.92
CA THR A 188 -18.44 -14.12 30.12
C THR A 188 -18.09 -13.32 28.86
N THR A 189 -17.46 -12.17 29.08
CA THR A 189 -16.95 -11.31 28.02
C THR A 189 -15.43 -11.43 27.90
N THR A 190 -14.91 -11.04 26.74
CA THR A 190 -13.48 -10.95 26.46
C THR A 190 -13.23 -9.88 25.41
N ASP A 191 -11.96 -9.57 25.18
CA ASP A 191 -11.54 -8.71 24.07
C ASP A 191 -11.06 -9.62 22.94
N LEU A 192 -11.52 -9.35 21.72
CA LEU A 192 -11.18 -10.11 20.52
C LEU A 192 -10.64 -9.17 19.45
N LEU A 193 -9.74 -9.67 18.60
CA LEU A 193 -9.19 -8.91 17.48
C LEU A 193 -9.57 -9.59 16.17
N SER A 194 -10.41 -8.94 15.36
CA SER A 194 -10.71 -9.42 14.02
C SER A 194 -9.70 -8.87 13.01
N SER A 195 -9.20 -9.74 12.13
CA SER A 195 -8.26 -9.35 11.08
C SER A 195 -8.84 -9.62 9.70
N TYR A 196 -8.61 -8.68 8.78
CA TYR A 196 -9.10 -8.67 7.40
C TYR A 196 -7.91 -8.43 6.48
N SER A 197 -7.51 -9.44 5.73
CA SER A 197 -6.25 -9.43 4.97
C SER A 197 -6.47 -9.64 3.47
N HIS A 198 -5.41 -9.43 2.69
CA HIS A 198 -5.37 -9.49 1.23
C HIS A 198 -6.23 -8.42 0.54
N LEU A 199 -6.46 -7.28 1.20
CA LEU A 199 -7.34 -6.24 0.66
C LEU A 199 -6.73 -5.56 -0.58
N SER A 200 -7.57 -5.09 -1.50
CA SER A 200 -7.15 -4.20 -2.59
C SER A 200 -7.10 -2.75 -2.11
N LYS A 201 -8.03 -2.40 -1.22
CA LYS A 201 -8.20 -1.05 -0.70
C LYS A 201 -8.60 -1.08 0.77
N ILE A 202 -8.12 -0.11 1.53
CA ILE A 202 -8.46 0.12 2.94
C ILE A 202 -9.14 1.48 3.07
N TYR A 203 -10.26 1.53 3.80
CA TYR A 203 -11.06 2.74 4.01
C TYR A 203 -10.94 3.34 5.41
N VAL A 204 -10.21 2.69 6.30
CA VAL A 204 -10.09 3.07 7.72
C VAL A 204 -8.62 3.15 8.12
N SER A 205 -8.29 4.07 9.03
CA SER A 205 -6.95 4.30 9.56
C SER A 205 -6.82 3.74 10.98
N GLN A 206 -5.58 3.49 11.41
CA GLN A 206 -5.33 3.09 12.79
C GLN A 206 -5.82 4.19 13.76
N GLY A 207 -6.57 3.78 14.78
CA GLY A 207 -7.22 4.66 15.76
C GLY A 207 -8.69 4.95 15.47
N ASP A 208 -9.18 4.63 14.27
CA ASP A 208 -10.58 4.86 13.91
C ASP A 208 -11.52 3.98 14.76
N ILE A 209 -12.64 4.59 15.17
CA ILE A 209 -13.76 3.86 15.76
C ILE A 209 -14.68 3.44 14.62
N VAL A 210 -14.95 2.15 14.52
CA VAL A 210 -15.82 1.58 13.48
C VAL A 210 -17.07 0.98 14.08
N ARG A 211 -18.16 1.04 13.31
CA ARG A 211 -19.45 0.43 13.69
C ARG A 211 -19.67 -0.89 12.96
N LYS A 212 -20.43 -1.78 13.60
CA LYS A 212 -20.94 -3.00 12.99
C LYS A 212 -21.59 -2.70 11.64
N GLY A 213 -21.13 -3.36 10.58
CA GLY A 213 -21.64 -3.16 9.21
C GLY A 213 -21.09 -1.93 8.49
N GLN A 214 -20.12 -1.23 9.05
CA GLN A 214 -19.36 -0.23 8.30
C GLN A 214 -18.47 -0.92 7.26
N VAL A 215 -18.46 -0.40 6.03
CA VAL A 215 -17.50 -0.84 5.00
C VAL A 215 -16.11 -0.31 5.38
N ILE A 216 -15.13 -1.22 5.48
CA ILE A 216 -13.78 -0.93 5.96
C ILE A 216 -12.69 -1.15 4.90
N GLY A 217 -13.03 -1.84 3.82
CA GLY A 217 -12.11 -2.08 2.70
C GLY A 217 -12.77 -2.87 1.59
N GLU A 218 -11.95 -3.32 0.64
CA GLU A 218 -12.37 -4.15 -0.48
C GLU A 218 -11.44 -5.36 -0.62
N VAL A 219 -12.03 -6.50 -0.99
CA VAL A 219 -11.26 -7.71 -1.28
C VAL A 219 -10.30 -7.46 -2.44
N GLY A 220 -9.07 -7.93 -2.30
CA GLY A 220 -8.09 -8.00 -3.37
C GLY A 220 -7.32 -9.31 -3.29
N ASP A 221 -6.10 -9.25 -3.79
CA ASP A 221 -5.11 -10.33 -3.83
C ASP A 221 -3.72 -9.82 -3.43
N SER A 222 -3.65 -8.81 -2.55
CA SER A 222 -2.38 -8.25 -2.09
C SER A 222 -1.59 -9.21 -1.18
N GLY A 223 -0.27 -9.02 -1.08
CA GLY A 223 0.60 -9.89 -0.26
C GLY A 223 0.90 -11.22 -0.93
N THR A 224 0.68 -12.34 -0.22
CA THR A 224 0.91 -13.71 -0.76
C THR A 224 -0.34 -14.40 -1.29
N ALA A 225 -1.46 -13.68 -1.40
CA ALA A 225 -2.67 -14.22 -2.03
C ALA A 225 -2.42 -14.51 -3.52
N THR A 226 -2.90 -15.66 -3.99
CA THR A 226 -2.75 -16.09 -5.39
C THR A 226 -3.99 -15.80 -6.25
N THR A 227 -5.13 -15.55 -5.59
CA THR A 227 -6.40 -15.17 -6.20
C THR A 227 -7.18 -14.28 -5.23
N PRO A 228 -8.15 -13.48 -5.71
CA PRO A 228 -8.95 -12.62 -4.83
C PRO A 228 -9.75 -13.43 -3.79
N HIS A 229 -9.51 -13.13 -2.50
CA HIS A 229 -10.25 -13.69 -1.38
C HIS A 229 -10.05 -12.82 -0.13
N LEU A 230 -10.96 -12.93 0.84
CA LEU A 230 -10.78 -12.37 2.17
C LEU A 230 -10.19 -13.42 3.09
N HIS A 231 -9.01 -13.16 3.64
CA HIS A 231 -8.47 -13.92 4.76
C HIS A 231 -8.98 -13.29 6.06
N PHE A 232 -9.95 -13.95 6.70
CA PHE A 232 -10.69 -13.43 7.86
C PHE A 232 -10.38 -14.23 9.12
N GLN A 233 -9.79 -13.57 10.12
CA GLN A 233 -9.27 -14.21 11.34
C GLN A 233 -9.83 -13.55 12.61
N LEU A 234 -9.90 -14.31 13.70
CA LEU A 234 -10.31 -13.82 15.03
C LEU A 234 -9.31 -14.28 16.09
N ASP A 235 -8.48 -13.35 16.53
CA ASP A 235 -7.45 -13.56 17.56
C ASP A 235 -8.02 -13.24 18.95
N ASN A 236 -7.50 -13.94 19.96
CA ASN A 236 -7.78 -13.62 21.35
C ASN A 236 -6.74 -12.64 21.92
N SER A 237 -7.07 -12.03 23.04
CA SER A 237 -6.18 -11.04 23.68
C SER A 237 -4.87 -11.60 24.22
N GLU A 238 -4.69 -12.92 24.28
CA GLU A 238 -3.44 -13.58 24.67
C GLU A 238 -2.49 -13.84 23.49
N ALA A 239 -2.94 -13.59 22.25
CA ALA A 239 -2.12 -13.72 21.06
C ALA A 239 -0.88 -12.79 21.14
N PRO A 240 0.34 -13.32 20.90
CA PRO A 240 1.57 -12.53 21.05
C PRO A 240 1.74 -11.45 19.98
N TRP A 241 1.04 -11.57 18.85
CA TRP A 241 0.96 -10.60 17.77
C TRP A 241 -0.34 -10.83 16.98
N ASN A 242 -0.80 -9.80 16.26
CA ASN A 242 -2.05 -9.81 15.50
C ASN A 242 -1.80 -9.21 14.09
N PRO A 243 -2.25 -9.82 12.98
CA PRO A 243 -2.87 -11.14 12.92
C PRO A 243 -1.90 -12.23 13.39
N TYR A 244 -2.36 -13.16 14.22
CA TYR A 244 -1.54 -14.26 14.72
C TYR A 244 -1.19 -15.26 13.61
N TRP A 245 0.00 -15.86 13.67
CA TRP A 245 0.42 -16.92 12.76
C TRP A 245 1.19 -18.02 13.53
N PRO A 246 0.89 -19.32 13.33
CA PRO A 246 1.26 -20.37 14.28
C PRO A 246 2.70 -20.90 14.20
N PHE A 247 3.48 -20.50 13.19
CA PHE A 247 4.86 -20.93 13.00
C PHE A 247 5.68 -19.93 12.17
N THR A 248 7.00 -19.93 12.33
CA THR A 248 7.93 -19.13 11.53
C THR A 248 8.46 -19.92 10.31
N THR A 249 8.98 -19.21 9.31
CA THR A 249 9.66 -19.85 8.16
C THR A 249 10.82 -20.75 8.60
N ALA A 250 11.52 -20.38 9.66
CA ALA A 250 12.61 -21.18 10.23
C ALA A 250 12.10 -22.50 10.82
N GLU A 251 10.96 -22.49 11.52
CA GLU A 251 10.32 -23.70 12.07
C GLU A 251 9.81 -24.62 10.97
N ALA A 252 9.18 -24.07 9.93
CA ALA A 252 8.75 -24.84 8.75
C ALA A 252 9.95 -25.50 8.04
N THR A 253 11.00 -24.73 7.77
CA THR A 253 12.22 -25.23 7.12
C THR A 253 12.90 -26.31 7.96
N LYS A 254 12.97 -26.12 9.29
CA LYS A 254 13.54 -27.11 10.21
C LYS A 254 12.74 -28.42 10.23
N ALA A 255 11.43 -28.33 10.04
CA ALA A 255 10.56 -29.49 9.91
C ALA A 255 10.61 -30.14 8.51
N GLY A 256 11.37 -29.57 7.57
CA GLY A 256 11.49 -30.08 6.20
C GLY A 256 10.28 -29.73 5.32
N TYR A 257 9.50 -28.73 5.70
CA TYR A 257 8.30 -28.31 4.97
C TYR A 257 8.53 -27.01 4.21
N THR A 258 7.91 -26.89 3.02
CA THR A 258 7.62 -25.57 2.45
C THR A 258 6.57 -24.85 3.31
N PHE A 259 6.34 -23.56 3.09
CA PHE A 259 5.27 -22.83 3.80
C PHE A 259 3.90 -23.51 3.62
N TRP A 260 3.56 -23.89 2.39
CA TRP A 260 2.28 -24.53 2.05
C TRP A 260 2.14 -25.92 2.69
N ASP A 261 3.23 -26.70 2.69
CA ASP A 261 3.27 -28.03 3.32
C ASP A 261 3.14 -27.92 4.84
N ALA A 262 3.73 -26.88 5.45
CA ALA A 262 3.66 -26.67 6.89
C ALA A 262 2.22 -26.39 7.35
N VAL A 263 1.48 -25.54 6.61
CA VAL A 263 0.04 -25.31 6.87
C VAL A 263 -0.75 -26.59 6.69
N SER A 264 -0.54 -27.29 5.57
CA SER A 264 -1.32 -28.48 5.22
C SER A 264 -1.06 -29.66 6.16
N SER A 265 0.16 -29.76 6.70
CA SER A 265 0.54 -30.75 7.70
C SER A 265 0.09 -30.37 9.12
N GLY A 266 -0.39 -29.14 9.32
CA GLY A 266 -0.84 -28.62 10.59
C GLY A 266 0.28 -28.31 11.57
N LEU A 267 1.44 -27.85 11.07
CA LEU A 267 2.53 -27.35 11.93
C LEU A 267 2.00 -26.20 12.80
N GLY A 268 2.21 -26.27 14.11
CA GLY A 268 1.77 -25.23 15.05
C GLY A 268 0.26 -25.17 15.30
N ARG A 269 -0.53 -26.17 14.88
CA ARG A 269 -2.00 -26.20 15.06
C ARG A 269 -2.47 -26.02 16.51
N ASP A 270 -1.74 -26.54 17.49
CA ASP A 270 -2.08 -26.31 18.91
C ASP A 270 -2.02 -24.82 19.28
N ASN A 271 -1.11 -24.06 18.67
CA ASN A 271 -1.04 -22.62 18.84
C ASN A 271 -2.21 -21.89 18.18
N VAL A 272 -2.72 -22.40 17.05
CA VAL A 272 -3.95 -21.86 16.42
C VAL A 272 -5.09 -21.91 17.42
N TYR A 273 -5.35 -23.08 18.02
CA TYR A 273 -6.41 -23.21 19.03
C TYR A 273 -6.16 -22.45 20.33
N LYS A 274 -4.89 -22.19 20.64
CA LYS A 274 -4.51 -21.42 21.83
C LYS A 274 -4.76 -19.92 21.65
N TYR A 275 -4.44 -19.36 20.48
CA TYR A 275 -4.37 -17.91 20.26
C TYR A 275 -5.49 -17.36 19.38
N THR A 276 -6.24 -18.23 18.70
CA THR A 276 -7.30 -17.83 17.77
C THR A 276 -8.59 -18.60 18.03
N TYR A 277 -9.68 -18.12 17.46
CA TYR A 277 -10.99 -18.75 17.49
C TYR A 277 -11.53 -18.92 16.08
N ASP A 278 -12.44 -19.87 15.88
CA ASP A 278 -13.17 -19.99 14.62
C ASP A 278 -14.00 -18.71 14.37
N PRO A 279 -13.60 -17.89 13.39
CA PRO A 279 -14.11 -16.53 13.25
C PRO A 279 -15.56 -16.55 12.74
N MET A 280 -15.86 -17.40 11.76
CA MET A 280 -17.19 -17.51 11.18
C MET A 280 -18.17 -18.18 12.13
N LYS A 281 -17.73 -19.17 12.91
CA LYS A 281 -18.57 -19.74 13.96
C LYS A 281 -19.00 -18.67 14.99
N TRP A 282 -18.05 -17.87 15.46
CA TRP A 282 -18.36 -16.82 16.44
C TRP A 282 -19.28 -15.74 15.86
N VAL A 283 -19.03 -15.31 14.62
CA VAL A 283 -19.92 -14.37 13.93
C VAL A 283 -21.35 -14.93 13.82
N GLN A 284 -21.52 -16.17 13.35
CA GLN A 284 -22.85 -16.78 13.19
C GLN A 284 -23.59 -16.98 14.53
N ASP A 285 -22.87 -17.34 15.59
CA ASP A 285 -23.46 -17.51 16.93
C ASP A 285 -23.99 -16.17 17.53
N ASN A 286 -23.59 -15.03 16.97
CA ASN A 286 -23.89 -13.68 17.52
C ASN A 286 -24.65 -12.73 16.58
N LEU A 287 -25.17 -13.20 15.43
CA LEU A 287 -25.86 -12.34 14.45
C LEU A 287 -27.06 -11.57 15.04
N ASN A 288 -27.76 -12.16 16.03
CA ASN A 288 -28.99 -11.61 16.61
C ASN A 288 -28.81 -11.00 18.01
N GLY A 289 -27.60 -10.55 18.37
CA GLY A 289 -27.28 -9.73 19.57
C GLY A 289 -28.21 -9.91 20.79
N SER A 290 -28.07 -11.00 21.55
CA SER A 290 -28.68 -11.05 22.89
C SER A 290 -27.81 -10.23 23.86
N VAL A 291 -28.38 -9.16 24.41
CA VAL A 291 -27.79 -8.35 25.47
C VAL A 291 -27.38 -9.26 26.63
N ILE A 292 -26.10 -9.29 26.98
CA ILE A 292 -25.64 -9.94 28.23
C ILE A 292 -26.02 -8.99 29.36
N GLU A 293 -27.10 -9.30 30.10
CA GLU A 293 -27.37 -8.64 31.38
C GLU A 293 -26.27 -9.02 32.38
N VAL A 294 -25.37 -8.07 32.67
CA VAL A 294 -24.40 -8.19 33.75
C VAL A 294 -25.16 -8.06 35.08
N VAL A 295 -25.35 -9.16 35.80
CA VAL A 295 -25.88 -9.14 37.16
C VAL A 295 -24.84 -8.54 38.10
N THR A 296 -25.00 -7.25 38.42
CA THR A 296 -24.37 -6.64 39.59
C THR A 296 -25.35 -6.63 40.75
N ASN A 297 -25.03 -7.37 41.82
CA ASN A 297 -25.77 -7.35 43.07
C ASN A 297 -25.70 -5.96 43.74
N ASN A 298 -26.84 -5.25 43.87
CA ASN A 298 -27.35 -4.71 45.13
C ASN A 298 -28.67 -3.93 44.98
N SER A 299 -29.66 -4.38 45.78
CA SER A 299 -30.73 -3.64 46.48
C SER A 299 -31.92 -3.00 45.72
N THR A 300 -33.05 -3.72 45.82
CA THR A 300 -34.44 -3.27 46.17
C THR A 300 -35.09 -2.09 45.42
N SER A 301 -36.12 -2.39 44.63
CA SER A 301 -37.52 -2.00 44.90
C SER A 301 -38.47 -2.54 43.82
N THR A 302 -39.55 -3.14 44.30
CA THR A 302 -40.76 -3.67 43.66
C THR A 302 -41.35 -2.88 42.48
N THR A 303 -41.85 -3.59 41.45
CA THR A 303 -43.29 -3.82 41.21
C THR A 303 -43.52 -4.82 40.07
N THR A 304 -44.50 -5.67 40.29
CA THR A 304 -45.14 -6.64 39.39
C THR A 304 -45.71 -6.01 38.12
N ASP A 305 -45.53 -6.67 36.96
CA ASP A 305 -46.69 -7.05 36.16
C ASP A 305 -46.39 -8.22 35.21
N THR A 306 -47.25 -9.22 35.27
CA THR A 306 -47.28 -10.41 34.42
C THR A 306 -48.14 -10.13 33.20
N THR A 307 -47.66 -10.39 31.99
CA THR A 307 -48.57 -10.70 30.86
C THR A 307 -47.92 -11.64 29.85
N GLU A 308 -48.80 -12.45 29.29
CA GLU A 308 -48.59 -13.73 28.62
C GLU A 308 -47.95 -13.66 27.23
N ILE A 309 -47.42 -14.83 26.87
CA ILE A 309 -47.01 -15.27 25.54
C ILE A 309 -48.19 -15.21 24.57
N VAL A 310 -47.98 -14.58 23.41
CA VAL A 310 -48.84 -14.76 22.23
C VAL A 310 -47.97 -15.02 21.00
N THR A 311 -47.99 -16.25 20.51
CA THR A 311 -47.54 -16.63 19.16
C THR A 311 -48.68 -16.45 18.15
N PRO A 312 -48.45 -15.82 16.98
CA PRO A 312 -49.38 -15.89 15.86
C PRO A 312 -49.07 -17.09 14.93
N PRO A 313 -50.03 -17.51 14.08
CA PRO A 313 -50.25 -18.91 13.74
C PRO A 313 -49.53 -19.38 12.47
N VAL A 314 -49.25 -20.70 12.45
CA VAL A 314 -48.87 -21.47 11.27
C VAL A 314 -50.06 -21.56 10.32
N VAL A 315 -49.90 -21.05 9.10
CA VAL A 315 -50.83 -21.24 7.99
C VAL A 315 -50.25 -22.30 7.05
N THR A 316 -50.94 -23.43 6.94
CA THR A 316 -50.69 -24.48 5.94
C THR A 316 -51.92 -24.58 5.05
N LEU A 317 -51.76 -24.49 3.72
CA LEU A 317 -52.69 -24.93 2.67
C LEU A 317 -51.92 -24.97 1.32
N PRO A 318 -52.41 -25.64 0.25
CA PRO A 318 -52.59 -27.07 0.06
C PRO A 318 -51.88 -27.57 -1.23
N ALA A 319 -51.83 -28.89 -1.44
CA ALA A 319 -51.36 -29.49 -2.69
C ALA A 319 -52.28 -29.16 -3.88
N VAL A 320 -51.69 -28.83 -5.03
CA VAL A 320 -52.39 -28.70 -6.32
C VAL A 320 -51.59 -29.43 -7.41
N GLU A 321 -52.34 -30.16 -8.23
CA GLU A 321 -51.93 -31.10 -9.27
C GLU A 321 -51.14 -30.47 -10.42
N GLN A 322 -50.26 -31.29 -11.00
CA GLN A 322 -49.46 -31.03 -12.19
C GLN A 322 -50.32 -30.99 -13.46
N PRO A 323 -50.10 -30.07 -14.42
CA PRO A 323 -50.60 -30.21 -15.76
C PRO A 323 -49.64 -31.05 -16.62
N ILE A 324 -50.26 -31.97 -17.35
CA ILE A 324 -49.70 -32.84 -18.38
C ILE A 324 -49.16 -31.96 -19.53
N SER A 325 -47.98 -32.27 -20.06
CA SER A 325 -47.50 -31.74 -21.35
C SER A 325 -46.76 -32.81 -22.14
N GLU A 326 -46.98 -32.76 -23.45
CA GLU A 326 -46.86 -33.83 -24.43
C GLU A 326 -45.45 -34.40 -24.64
N VAL A 327 -45.45 -35.70 -24.91
CA VAL A 327 -44.33 -36.49 -25.44
C VAL A 327 -44.15 -36.14 -26.92
N ILE A 328 -42.99 -35.60 -27.29
CA ILE A 328 -42.49 -35.65 -28.67
C ILE A 328 -41.37 -36.69 -28.70
N GLU A 329 -41.65 -37.84 -29.31
CA GLU A 329 -40.67 -38.84 -29.70
C GLU A 329 -39.72 -38.25 -30.76
N SER A 330 -38.41 -38.29 -30.51
CA SER A 330 -37.40 -38.25 -31.56
C SER A 330 -36.53 -39.51 -31.47
N THR A 331 -36.60 -40.30 -32.52
CA THR A 331 -35.96 -41.60 -32.75
C THR A 331 -34.44 -41.58 -32.57
N GLU A 332 -33.91 -42.45 -31.71
CA GLU A 332 -32.49 -42.80 -31.68
C GLU A 332 -32.10 -43.58 -32.94
N THR A 333 -31.14 -43.07 -33.71
CA THR A 333 -30.31 -43.89 -34.60
C THR A 333 -29.15 -44.49 -33.79
N PRO A 334 -28.83 -45.79 -33.93
CA PRO A 334 -27.77 -46.41 -33.16
C PRO A 334 -26.41 -45.88 -33.61
N ALA A 335 -25.63 -45.35 -32.67
CA ALA A 335 -24.26 -44.95 -32.91
C ALA A 335 -23.43 -46.20 -33.30
N VAL A 336 -22.87 -46.17 -34.51
CA VAL A 336 -21.89 -47.15 -34.97
C VAL A 336 -20.64 -47.00 -34.10
N VAL A 337 -20.35 -48.01 -33.28
CA VAL A 337 -19.10 -48.09 -32.51
C VAL A 337 -17.97 -48.44 -33.48
N VAL A 338 -17.12 -47.47 -33.81
CA VAL A 338 -15.88 -47.69 -34.53
C VAL A 338 -14.83 -48.15 -33.51
N ASN A 339 -14.41 -49.42 -33.58
CA ASN A 339 -13.18 -49.86 -32.93
C ASN A 339 -12.02 -49.24 -33.71
N VAL A 340 -11.33 -48.28 -33.10
CA VAL A 340 -10.23 -47.57 -33.74
C VAL A 340 -8.95 -48.39 -33.55
N ASP A 341 -8.33 -48.81 -34.66
CA ASP A 341 -6.97 -49.35 -34.66
C ASP A 341 -5.98 -48.18 -34.52
N PHE A 342 -5.20 -48.16 -33.43
CA PHE A 342 -4.29 -47.07 -33.05
C PHE A 342 -3.03 -47.02 -33.93
N SER A 343 -3.14 -47.05 -35.26
CA SER A 343 -1.95 -47.05 -36.12
C SER A 343 -1.25 -45.70 -36.15
N ASP A 344 -1.98 -44.58 -36.02
CA ASP A 344 -1.40 -43.25 -36.26
C ASP A 344 -2.02 -42.18 -35.33
N ILE A 345 -1.59 -42.17 -34.06
CA ILE A 345 -1.87 -41.04 -33.16
C ILE A 345 -0.86 -39.93 -33.48
N SER A 346 -1.32 -38.78 -33.98
CA SER A 346 -0.50 -37.58 -34.10
C SER A 346 -0.94 -36.52 -33.09
N ILE A 347 -0.01 -35.99 -32.30
CA ILE A 347 -0.28 -35.09 -31.18
C ILE A 347 0.21 -33.70 -31.56
N LYS A 348 -0.72 -32.75 -31.70
CA LYS A 348 -0.40 -31.35 -31.96
C LYS A 348 -0.51 -30.55 -30.66
N SER A 349 0.64 -30.11 -30.15
CA SER A 349 0.73 -29.13 -29.07
C SER A 349 0.85 -27.70 -29.62
N SER A 350 0.64 -26.70 -28.76
CA SER A 350 1.07 -25.32 -29.02
C SER A 350 2.60 -25.27 -29.22
N GLU A 351 3.09 -24.33 -30.05
CA GLU A 351 4.51 -24.23 -30.41
C GLU A 351 5.44 -23.89 -29.22
N PHE A 352 4.91 -23.28 -28.16
CA PHE A 352 5.62 -22.98 -26.92
C PHE A 352 4.65 -22.80 -25.74
N VAL A 353 5.17 -22.85 -24.51
CA VAL A 353 4.46 -22.69 -23.24
C VAL A 353 5.21 -21.70 -22.32
N LEU A 354 4.48 -20.79 -21.67
CA LEU A 354 5.05 -19.74 -20.83
C LEU A 354 5.31 -20.18 -19.38
N LEU A 355 6.48 -19.84 -18.82
CA LEU A 355 6.86 -20.20 -17.44
C LEU A 355 5.94 -19.66 -16.33
N SER A 356 5.20 -18.58 -16.60
CA SER A 356 4.36 -17.90 -15.62
C SER A 356 2.89 -18.32 -15.66
N ASN A 357 2.50 -19.20 -16.59
CA ASN A 357 1.11 -19.61 -16.79
C ASN A 357 1.01 -21.14 -16.86
N ASN A 358 0.06 -21.72 -16.13
CA ASN A 358 -0.34 -23.11 -16.31
C ASN A 358 -1.05 -23.21 -17.66
N GLU A 359 -0.36 -23.67 -18.70
CA GLU A 359 -0.96 -23.79 -20.02
C GLU A 359 -1.68 -25.13 -20.17
N THR A 360 -2.91 -25.05 -20.69
CA THR A 360 -3.70 -26.22 -21.07
C THR A 360 -3.22 -26.72 -22.43
N VAL A 361 -2.59 -27.88 -22.43
CA VAL A 361 -2.28 -28.64 -23.64
C VAL A 361 -3.50 -29.50 -23.99
N TYR A 362 -3.98 -29.36 -25.22
CA TYR A 362 -5.09 -30.18 -25.72
C TYR A 362 -4.56 -31.38 -26.48
N ILE A 363 -5.06 -32.55 -26.15
CA ILE A 363 -4.65 -33.81 -26.73
C ILE A 363 -5.81 -34.33 -27.55
N SER A 364 -5.58 -34.50 -28.85
CA SER A 364 -6.57 -35.05 -29.78
C SER A 364 -6.09 -36.40 -30.28
N LEU A 365 -6.97 -37.39 -30.30
CA LEU A 365 -6.70 -38.66 -30.98
C LEU A 365 -7.18 -38.55 -32.43
N LEU A 366 -6.35 -38.95 -33.39
CA LEU A 366 -6.68 -38.90 -34.80
C LEU A 366 -6.86 -40.30 -35.38
N ASP A 367 -7.69 -40.42 -36.41
CA ASP A 367 -7.79 -41.64 -37.23
C ASP A 367 -6.64 -41.73 -38.25
N ALA A 368 -6.55 -42.85 -38.96
CA ALA A 368 -5.51 -43.07 -39.99
C ALA A 368 -5.56 -42.08 -41.17
N ALA A 369 -6.62 -41.28 -41.30
CA ALA A 369 -6.75 -40.20 -42.28
C ALA A 369 -6.41 -38.82 -41.68
N GLY A 370 -6.03 -38.75 -40.40
CA GLY A 370 -5.67 -37.52 -39.69
C GLY A 370 -6.85 -36.71 -39.14
N ASN A 371 -8.06 -37.28 -39.09
CA ASN A 371 -9.23 -36.59 -38.54
C ASN A 371 -9.38 -36.86 -37.05
N THR A 372 -9.82 -35.85 -36.28
CA THR A 372 -10.04 -36.00 -34.83
C THR A 372 -11.19 -36.95 -34.52
N ILE A 373 -10.93 -37.94 -33.66
CA ILE A 373 -11.90 -38.91 -33.19
C ILE A 373 -12.68 -38.29 -32.02
N SER A 374 -13.94 -37.93 -32.26
CA SER A 374 -14.75 -37.18 -31.29
C SER A 374 -15.14 -37.99 -30.04
N VAL A 375 -15.21 -39.33 -30.15
CA VAL A 375 -15.54 -40.24 -29.05
C VAL A 375 -14.59 -41.45 -29.11
N PRO A 376 -13.40 -41.36 -28.53
CA PRO A 376 -12.43 -42.45 -28.60
C PRO A 376 -12.87 -43.61 -27.71
N ASN A 377 -12.89 -44.82 -28.27
CA ASN A 377 -13.26 -46.04 -27.56
C ASN A 377 -12.03 -46.94 -27.42
N PHE A 378 -11.35 -46.84 -26.28
CA PHE A 378 -10.19 -47.66 -25.92
C PHE A 378 -10.35 -48.22 -24.52
N ASP A 379 -9.77 -49.40 -24.29
CA ASP A 379 -9.73 -50.05 -22.99
C ASP A 379 -8.38 -49.79 -22.31
N GLY A 380 -8.41 -49.43 -21.02
CA GLY A 380 -7.23 -49.07 -20.23
C GLY A 380 -6.97 -47.57 -20.15
N GLU A 381 -5.74 -47.22 -19.75
CA GLU A 381 -5.28 -45.84 -19.55
C GLU A 381 -4.16 -45.52 -20.54
N ILE A 382 -4.13 -44.29 -21.03
CA ILE A 382 -2.98 -43.71 -21.71
C ILE A 382 -2.07 -43.14 -20.64
N SER A 383 -0.88 -43.70 -20.44
CA SER A 383 0.13 -43.08 -19.59
C SER A 383 0.76 -41.90 -20.32
N VAL A 384 0.94 -40.79 -19.62
CA VAL A 384 1.53 -39.55 -20.12
C VAL A 384 2.73 -39.21 -19.24
N SER A 385 3.87 -38.97 -19.88
CA SER A 385 5.10 -38.57 -19.19
C SER A 385 5.85 -37.49 -19.96
N LEU A 386 6.77 -36.82 -19.29
CA LEU A 386 7.72 -35.88 -19.90
C LEU A 386 9.08 -36.57 -20.06
N ASN A 387 9.78 -36.24 -21.13
CA ASN A 387 11.16 -36.66 -21.32
C ASN A 387 12.13 -36.08 -20.27
N ASP A 388 11.79 -34.94 -19.67
CA ASP A 388 12.56 -34.30 -18.60
C ASP A 388 11.63 -33.66 -17.54
N GLY A 389 11.56 -34.30 -16.36
CA GLY A 389 10.72 -33.89 -15.24
C GLY A 389 11.33 -32.82 -14.34
N GLU A 390 12.56 -32.38 -14.58
CA GLU A 390 13.17 -31.25 -13.85
C GLU A 390 12.83 -29.89 -14.51
N ILE A 391 12.40 -29.91 -15.77
CA ILE A 391 12.05 -28.69 -16.53
C ILE A 391 10.56 -28.37 -16.40
N ALA A 392 9.68 -29.38 -16.40
CA ALA A 392 8.25 -29.20 -16.26
C ALA A 392 7.56 -30.41 -15.59
N LYS A 393 6.33 -30.20 -15.12
CA LYS A 393 5.47 -31.20 -14.50
C LYS A 393 4.09 -31.22 -15.13
N LEU A 394 3.40 -32.34 -14.99
CA LEU A 394 2.01 -32.51 -15.44
C LEU A 394 1.07 -32.53 -14.26
N ASN A 395 -0.16 -32.04 -14.44
CA ASN A 395 -1.21 -32.18 -13.41
C ASN A 395 -1.64 -33.64 -13.21
N ARG A 396 -1.45 -34.47 -14.24
CA ARG A 396 -1.77 -35.90 -14.22
C ARG A 396 -0.94 -36.64 -15.25
N ASN A 397 -0.70 -37.92 -14.97
CA ASN A 397 0.14 -38.78 -15.80
C ASN A 397 -0.66 -39.90 -16.49
N PHE A 398 -1.99 -39.84 -16.44
CA PHE A 398 -2.87 -40.84 -17.05
C PHE A 398 -4.12 -40.17 -17.63
N LEU A 399 -4.59 -40.70 -18.77
CA LEU A 399 -5.85 -40.31 -19.42
C LEU A 399 -6.69 -41.56 -19.68
N THR A 400 -7.97 -41.44 -19.39
CA THR A 400 -9.00 -42.43 -19.68
C THR A 400 -9.88 -41.94 -20.84
N LYS A 401 -10.68 -42.84 -21.43
CA LYS A 401 -11.65 -42.44 -22.47
C LYS A 401 -12.63 -41.35 -22.04
N ASN A 402 -12.94 -41.26 -20.74
CA ASN A 402 -13.87 -40.25 -20.19
C ASN A 402 -13.25 -38.84 -20.13
N ASP A 403 -11.93 -38.73 -20.25
CA ASP A 403 -11.23 -37.45 -20.26
C ASP A 403 -11.32 -36.73 -21.61
N PHE A 404 -11.74 -37.44 -22.66
CA PHE A 404 -11.89 -36.88 -24.00
C PHE A 404 -13.32 -36.36 -24.20
N LYS A 405 -13.48 -35.04 -24.19
CA LYS A 405 -14.74 -34.36 -24.52
C LYS A 405 -14.63 -33.81 -25.94
N ASN A 406 -15.54 -34.21 -26.84
CA ASN A 406 -15.49 -33.86 -28.27
C ASN A 406 -14.13 -34.17 -28.94
N GLY A 407 -13.51 -35.29 -28.54
CA GLY A 407 -12.24 -35.76 -29.09
C GLY A 407 -10.99 -35.08 -28.57
N LYS A 408 -11.11 -34.24 -27.54
CA LYS A 408 -10.00 -33.55 -26.89
C LYS A 408 -9.95 -33.87 -25.39
N ALA A 409 -8.78 -34.24 -24.91
CA ALA A 409 -8.47 -34.31 -23.49
C ALA A 409 -7.57 -33.13 -23.10
N GLU A 410 -7.82 -32.56 -21.93
CA GLU A 410 -7.02 -31.46 -21.38
C GLU A 410 -5.93 -31.99 -20.45
N LEU A 411 -4.72 -31.46 -20.60
CA LEU A 411 -3.59 -31.71 -19.73
C LEU A 411 -2.98 -30.36 -19.36
N TYR A 412 -2.58 -30.16 -18.11
CA TYR A 412 -1.92 -28.93 -17.68
C TYR A 412 -0.43 -29.19 -17.51
N LEU A 413 0.37 -28.38 -18.19
CA LEU A 413 1.82 -28.39 -18.11
C LEU A 413 2.27 -27.23 -17.20
N TYR A 414 3.01 -27.57 -16.14
CA TYR A 414 3.61 -26.62 -15.22
C TYR A 414 5.09 -26.52 -15.53
N ALA A 415 5.48 -25.44 -16.19
CA ALA A 415 6.89 -25.20 -16.50
C ALA A 415 7.62 -24.67 -15.25
N GLU A 416 8.70 -25.33 -14.85
CA GLU A 416 9.53 -24.93 -13.70
C GLU A 416 10.79 -24.16 -14.14
N ARG A 417 11.30 -24.44 -15.35
CA ARG A 417 12.50 -23.82 -15.93
C ARG A 417 12.38 -23.68 -17.45
N GLU A 418 13.18 -22.76 -18.02
CA GLU A 418 13.29 -22.63 -19.48
C GLU A 418 13.93 -23.89 -20.08
N GLY A 419 13.47 -24.30 -21.26
CA GLY A 419 13.99 -25.50 -21.92
C GLY A 419 13.04 -26.03 -22.98
N GLN A 420 13.29 -27.24 -23.46
CA GLN A 420 12.37 -27.94 -24.36
C GLN A 420 11.98 -29.27 -23.73
N VAL A 421 10.68 -29.51 -23.65
CA VAL A 421 10.13 -30.78 -23.18
C VAL A 421 9.27 -31.41 -24.27
N ARG A 422 9.07 -32.71 -24.17
CA ARG A 422 8.23 -33.49 -25.06
C ARG A 422 7.33 -34.38 -24.23
N LEU A 423 6.06 -34.46 -24.61
CA LEU A 423 5.12 -35.41 -24.04
C LEU A 423 5.26 -36.77 -24.72
N ASN A 424 5.38 -37.79 -23.89
CA ASN A 424 5.44 -39.19 -24.25
C ASN A 424 4.12 -39.86 -23.82
N PHE A 425 3.57 -40.70 -24.69
CA PHE A 425 2.29 -41.34 -24.51
C PHE A 425 2.39 -42.84 -24.73
N ASP A 426 2.03 -43.61 -23.71
CA ASP A 426 2.03 -45.06 -23.75
C ASP A 426 0.61 -45.59 -23.58
N ILE A 427 0.13 -46.38 -24.55
CA ILE A 427 -1.14 -47.10 -24.44
C ILE A 427 -0.95 -48.53 -24.94
N ALA A 428 -1.32 -49.49 -24.08
CA ALA A 428 -1.05 -50.91 -24.27
C ALA A 428 0.44 -51.17 -24.59
N ASN A 429 0.77 -51.57 -25.83
CA ASN A 429 2.15 -51.86 -26.28
C ASN A 429 2.67 -50.84 -27.31
N LYS A 430 2.07 -49.65 -27.41
CA LYS A 430 2.44 -48.61 -28.38
C LYS A 430 2.88 -47.34 -27.67
N HIS A 431 3.96 -46.74 -28.19
CA HIS A 431 4.57 -45.51 -27.69
C HIS A 431 4.46 -44.41 -28.74
N PHE A 432 4.06 -43.22 -28.32
CA PHE A 432 3.92 -42.04 -29.16
C PHE A 432 4.59 -40.84 -28.53
N GLU A 433 5.11 -39.96 -29.37
CA GLU A 433 5.84 -38.78 -28.99
C GLU A 433 5.23 -37.55 -29.66
N SER A 434 5.12 -36.46 -28.91
CA SER A 434 4.73 -35.14 -29.45
C SER A 434 5.91 -34.42 -30.11
N ASP A 435 5.65 -33.30 -30.78
CA ASP A 435 6.71 -32.35 -31.12
C ASP A 435 7.31 -31.72 -29.84
N PHE A 436 8.50 -31.12 -29.95
CA PHE A 436 9.09 -30.40 -28.81
C PHE A 436 8.26 -29.16 -28.46
N ILE A 437 7.93 -29.04 -27.18
CA ILE A 437 7.29 -27.88 -26.57
C ILE A 437 8.40 -27.01 -25.98
N SER A 438 8.56 -25.80 -26.51
CA SER A 438 9.54 -24.84 -25.97
C SER A 438 8.95 -24.12 -24.76
N LEU A 439 9.61 -24.21 -23.61
CA LEU A 439 9.24 -23.52 -22.38
C LEU A 439 10.09 -22.25 -22.27
N ILE A 440 9.44 -21.09 -22.38
CA ILE A 440 10.11 -19.78 -22.41
C ILE A 440 9.58 -18.88 -21.29
N SER A 441 10.42 -18.03 -20.72
CA SER A 441 9.92 -16.91 -19.90
C SER A 441 9.10 -15.98 -20.79
N SER A 442 7.99 -15.45 -20.28
CA SER A 442 7.02 -14.69 -21.08
C SER A 442 7.65 -13.45 -21.72
N VAL A 443 7.90 -13.53 -23.03
CA VAL A 443 8.12 -12.38 -23.90
C VAL A 443 6.95 -12.29 -24.87
N GLN A 444 5.94 -11.48 -24.54
CA GLN A 444 5.12 -10.82 -25.57
C GLN A 444 5.82 -9.49 -25.93
N PRO A 445 5.73 -8.98 -27.17
CA PRO A 445 6.76 -8.12 -27.75
C PRO A 445 7.01 -6.76 -27.08
N PHE A 446 6.14 -6.26 -26.20
CA PHE A 446 6.36 -5.00 -25.48
C PHE A 446 5.72 -5.06 -24.10
N ALA A 447 6.54 -5.06 -23.05
CA ALA A 447 6.07 -5.15 -21.66
C ALA A 447 7.03 -4.48 -20.67
N ARG A 448 7.69 -3.39 -21.10
CA ARG A 448 8.57 -2.65 -20.19
C ARG A 448 8.34 -1.17 -20.34
N PHE A 449 8.14 -0.52 -19.22
CA PHE A 449 8.30 0.91 -19.06
C PHE A 449 9.29 1.10 -17.91
N GLY A 450 10.14 2.10 -18.02
CA GLY A 450 10.96 2.57 -16.91
C GLY A 450 10.23 3.74 -16.27
N VAL A 451 10.23 3.81 -14.94
CA VAL A 451 9.97 5.07 -14.26
C VAL A 451 11.30 5.60 -13.79
N THR A 452 11.63 6.81 -14.21
CA THR A 452 12.81 7.54 -13.74
C THR A 452 12.36 8.86 -13.15
N VAL A 453 13.05 9.24 -12.10
CA VAL A 453 12.80 10.43 -11.31
C VAL A 453 14.14 11.15 -11.21
N ASP A 454 14.14 12.48 -11.37
CA ASP A 454 15.36 13.27 -11.25
C ASP A 454 15.76 13.47 -9.78
N GLY A 455 16.12 12.35 -9.14
CA GLY A 455 17.12 12.19 -8.07
C GLY A 455 16.98 12.91 -6.74
N LEU A 456 16.23 14.01 -6.61
CA LEU A 456 16.21 14.85 -5.41
C LEU A 456 14.81 15.39 -5.13
N PHE A 457 14.16 14.79 -4.13
CA PHE A 457 12.80 15.09 -3.72
C PHE A 457 12.73 16.28 -2.74
N THR A 458 11.84 17.26 -2.97
CA THR A 458 11.46 18.32 -2.01
C THR A 458 9.94 18.29 -1.81
N PRO A 459 9.42 18.26 -0.56
CA PRO A 459 7.98 18.25 -0.33
C PRO A 459 7.33 19.49 -0.95
N ARG A 460 6.14 19.31 -1.53
CA ARG A 460 5.32 20.37 -2.16
C ARG A 460 5.91 21.04 -3.39
N VAL A 461 7.10 20.64 -3.85
CA VAL A 461 7.68 21.06 -5.13
C VAL A 461 7.35 20.00 -6.19
N ALA A 462 7.04 20.42 -7.41
CA ALA A 462 6.85 19.53 -8.54
C ALA A 462 8.17 18.77 -8.86
N GLU A 463 8.13 17.44 -8.82
CA GLU A 463 9.18 16.59 -9.35
C GLU A 463 8.77 16.00 -10.69
N SER A 464 9.64 16.10 -11.70
CA SER A 464 9.41 15.43 -12.97
C SER A 464 9.56 13.92 -12.83
N VAL A 465 8.49 13.19 -13.12
CA VAL A 465 8.42 11.74 -13.20
C VAL A 465 8.34 11.37 -14.68
N ILE A 466 9.40 10.72 -15.14
CA ILE A 466 9.52 10.29 -16.54
C ILE A 466 9.12 8.83 -16.63
N VAL A 467 8.06 8.57 -17.40
CA VAL A 467 7.64 7.22 -17.77
C VAL A 467 8.13 6.96 -19.20
N GLN A 468 9.13 6.08 -19.32
CA GLN A 468 9.79 5.76 -20.58
C GLN A 468 9.33 4.40 -21.09
N ALA A 469 8.80 4.33 -22.32
CA ALA A 469 8.55 3.07 -23.01
C ALA A 469 9.87 2.37 -23.34
N LEU A 470 9.96 1.06 -23.07
CA LEU A 470 11.12 0.23 -23.31
C LEU A 470 10.78 -0.96 -24.23
N ASP A 471 11.74 -1.38 -25.05
CA ASP A 471 11.66 -2.59 -25.87
C ASP A 471 11.78 -3.88 -25.01
N ALA A 472 11.67 -5.05 -25.64
CA ALA A 472 11.80 -6.34 -24.98
C ALA A 472 13.15 -6.55 -24.27
N ASN A 473 14.20 -5.81 -24.67
CA ASN A 473 15.53 -5.86 -24.07
C ASN A 473 15.72 -4.81 -22.96
N GLY A 474 14.73 -3.94 -22.72
CA GLY A 474 14.81 -2.86 -21.74
C GLY A 474 15.44 -1.57 -22.27
N ASN A 475 15.61 -1.41 -23.58
CA ASN A 475 16.11 -0.17 -24.18
C ASN A 475 14.97 0.81 -24.48
N PRO A 476 15.18 2.14 -24.37
CA PRO A 476 14.18 3.14 -24.77
C PRO A 476 13.67 2.95 -26.19
N THR A 477 12.35 2.99 -26.38
CA THR A 477 11.71 2.89 -27.70
C THR A 477 10.76 4.05 -27.92
N PRO A 478 10.72 4.65 -29.13
CA PRO A 478 9.80 5.74 -29.44
C PRO A 478 8.36 5.29 -29.68
N ILE A 479 8.13 3.97 -29.78
CA ILE A 479 6.85 3.39 -30.14
C ILE A 479 6.09 3.05 -28.85
N PHE A 480 5.04 3.82 -28.56
CA PHE A 480 4.07 3.50 -27.51
C PHE A 480 2.66 3.43 -28.11
N ASN A 481 2.11 2.22 -28.14
CA ASN A 481 0.78 1.88 -28.66
C ASN A 481 0.16 0.97 -27.59
N SER A 482 -0.60 1.57 -26.67
CA SER A 482 -1.37 0.82 -25.67
C SER A 482 -2.85 0.97 -25.93
N ALA A 483 -3.60 -0.13 -25.76
CA ALA A 483 -5.06 -0.11 -25.72
C ALA A 483 -5.59 0.17 -24.29
N GLY A 484 -4.70 0.28 -23.29
CA GLY A 484 -5.02 0.56 -21.88
C GLY A 484 -4.19 1.70 -21.29
N ASN A 485 -4.45 2.00 -20.03
CA ASN A 485 -3.83 3.11 -19.30
C ASN A 485 -2.65 2.65 -18.42
N ILE A 486 -1.68 3.53 -18.22
CA ILE A 486 -0.66 3.39 -17.17
C ILE A 486 -1.12 4.17 -15.94
N GLU A 487 -1.25 3.49 -14.80
CA GLU A 487 -1.62 4.10 -13.53
C GLU A 487 -0.37 4.38 -12.70
N LEU A 488 -0.23 5.62 -12.22
CA LEU A 488 0.83 6.05 -11.33
C LEU A 488 0.31 6.11 -9.90
N SER A 489 1.07 5.57 -8.97
CA SER A 489 0.77 5.63 -7.54
C SER A 489 2.05 5.64 -6.72
N THR A 490 1.95 5.94 -5.43
CA THR A 490 3.05 5.73 -4.48
C THR A 490 2.80 4.44 -3.69
N ILE A 491 3.82 3.58 -3.60
CA ILE A 491 3.78 2.36 -2.75
C ILE A 491 4.59 2.51 -1.46
N GLN A 492 5.36 3.59 -1.36
CA GLN A 492 6.03 4.06 -0.16
C GLN A 492 6.04 5.60 -0.24
N GLY A 493 5.84 6.28 0.89
CA GLY A 493 5.67 7.73 0.92
C GLY A 493 4.32 8.17 0.34
N SER A 494 4.05 9.49 0.41
CA SER A 494 2.77 10.09 0.00
C SER A 494 3.02 11.28 -0.92
N GLY A 495 2.10 11.49 -1.86
CA GLY A 495 2.11 12.61 -2.78
C GLY A 495 1.03 12.52 -3.83
N VAL A 496 0.92 13.58 -4.65
CA VAL A 496 -0.08 13.74 -5.69
C VAL A 496 0.60 13.87 -7.05
N PHE A 497 0.10 13.18 -8.06
CA PHE A 497 0.53 13.39 -9.44
C PHE A 497 -0.34 14.47 -10.10
N SER A 498 0.26 15.33 -10.92
CA SER A 498 -0.47 16.22 -11.85
C SER A 498 -1.39 15.42 -12.80
N LYS A 499 -1.01 14.17 -13.09
CA LYS A 499 -1.80 13.18 -13.81
C LYS A 499 -1.42 11.76 -13.37
N ASP A 500 -2.32 11.08 -12.68
CA ASP A 500 -2.13 9.73 -12.13
C ASP A 500 -2.50 8.61 -13.12
N VAL A 501 -3.13 8.92 -14.25
CA VAL A 501 -3.50 7.96 -15.30
C VAL A 501 -3.01 8.44 -16.66
N LEU A 502 -2.04 7.74 -17.25
CA LEU A 502 -1.46 8.05 -18.56
C LEU A 502 -2.08 7.18 -19.66
N THR A 503 -2.37 7.81 -20.78
CA THR A 503 -2.91 7.19 -22.00
C THR A 503 -1.87 7.22 -23.11
N ALA A 504 -2.12 6.53 -24.23
CA ALA A 504 -1.23 6.59 -25.39
C ALA A 504 -0.98 8.02 -25.91
N ALA A 505 -1.89 8.96 -25.67
CA ALA A 505 -1.74 10.36 -26.10
C ALA A 505 -0.71 11.15 -25.26
N ASP A 506 -0.37 10.67 -24.07
CA ASP A 506 0.58 11.33 -23.17
C ASP A 506 2.04 11.04 -23.55
N PHE A 507 2.27 10.02 -24.38
CA PHE A 507 3.60 9.61 -24.81
C PHE A 507 4.01 10.33 -26.10
N LYS A 508 5.11 11.09 -26.03
CA LYS A 508 5.77 11.70 -27.19
C LYS A 508 7.12 11.03 -27.38
N ASN A 509 7.32 10.39 -28.54
CA ASN A 509 8.52 9.57 -28.80
C ASN A 509 8.80 8.55 -27.68
N GLY A 510 7.74 7.90 -27.18
CA GLY A 510 7.86 6.89 -26.14
C GLY A 510 8.14 7.43 -24.73
N VAL A 511 8.03 8.73 -24.51
CA VAL A 511 8.21 9.36 -23.19
C VAL A 511 6.95 10.08 -22.77
N ALA A 512 6.47 9.81 -21.56
CA ALA A 512 5.49 10.63 -20.87
C ALA A 512 6.15 11.28 -19.65
N GLU A 513 5.83 12.54 -19.40
CA GLU A 513 6.37 13.34 -18.30
C GLU A 513 5.21 13.84 -17.46
N VAL A 514 5.32 13.67 -16.14
CA VAL A 514 4.27 13.97 -15.17
C VAL A 514 4.89 14.59 -13.93
N ASP A 515 4.32 15.67 -13.44
CA ASP A 515 4.76 16.25 -12.16
C ASP A 515 4.22 15.44 -10.97
N PHE A 516 5.05 15.21 -9.97
CA PHE A 516 4.71 14.60 -8.69
C PHE A 516 5.02 15.56 -7.54
N TYR A 517 4.03 15.77 -6.67
CA TYR A 517 4.10 16.64 -5.50
C TYR A 517 4.07 15.75 -4.25
N GLY A 518 5.20 15.51 -3.61
CA GLY A 518 5.21 14.70 -2.38
C GLY A 518 4.73 15.47 -1.16
N ASP A 519 4.00 14.78 -0.28
CA ASP A 519 3.31 15.34 0.88
C ASP A 519 4.06 15.13 2.21
N SER A 520 5.08 14.27 2.23
CA SER A 520 5.81 13.88 3.44
C SER A 520 7.32 13.81 3.23
N ASP A 521 8.07 13.64 4.32
CA ASP A 521 9.52 13.55 4.35
C ASP A 521 10.05 12.11 4.22
N GLU A 522 9.26 11.18 3.72
CA GLU A 522 9.68 9.79 3.55
C GLU A 522 10.30 9.55 2.17
N ASP A 523 11.15 8.53 2.05
CA ASP A 523 11.51 7.96 0.75
C ASP A 523 10.20 7.66 -0.01
N VAL A 524 10.06 8.18 -1.23
CA VAL A 524 8.90 7.88 -2.06
C VAL A 524 9.29 6.79 -3.04
N VAL A 525 8.46 5.76 -3.16
CA VAL A 525 8.57 4.78 -4.24
C VAL A 525 7.36 4.97 -5.15
N ILE A 526 7.63 5.49 -6.34
CA ILE A 526 6.63 5.63 -7.40
C ILE A 526 6.50 4.30 -8.10
N LEU A 527 5.27 3.87 -8.26
CA LEU A 527 4.87 2.70 -9.01
C LEU A 527 4.08 3.14 -10.24
N ALA A 528 4.52 2.71 -11.42
CA ALA A 528 3.70 2.71 -12.62
C ALA A 528 3.17 1.29 -12.89
N LEU A 529 1.89 1.18 -13.22
CA LEU A 529 1.21 -0.07 -13.52
C LEU A 529 0.56 -0.04 -14.90
N TYR A 530 0.76 -1.10 -15.68
CA TYR A 530 0.03 -1.35 -16.92
C TYR A 530 -0.49 -2.79 -16.91
N GLY A 531 -1.74 -3.00 -16.51
CA GLY A 531 -2.28 -4.33 -16.26
C GLY A 531 -1.49 -5.05 -15.15
N ARG A 532 -0.65 -6.03 -15.51
CA ARG A 532 0.25 -6.75 -14.57
C ARG A 532 1.72 -6.34 -14.67
N ALA A 533 2.08 -5.50 -15.64
CA ALA A 533 3.43 -4.97 -15.74
C ALA A 533 3.62 -3.85 -14.70
N ARG A 534 4.75 -3.89 -13.99
CA ARG A 534 5.12 -2.91 -12.95
C ARG A 534 6.49 -2.33 -13.23
N ALA A 535 6.64 -1.04 -12.95
CA ALA A 535 7.95 -0.41 -12.88
C ALA A 535 7.97 0.52 -11.68
N GLU A 536 9.05 0.44 -10.92
CA GLU A 536 9.23 1.21 -9.71
C GLU A 536 10.41 2.14 -9.89
N SER A 537 10.26 3.36 -9.38
CA SER A 537 11.38 4.28 -9.19
C SER A 537 11.39 4.75 -7.77
N LYS A 538 12.55 4.62 -7.12
CA LYS A 538 12.75 5.17 -5.79
C LYS A 538 13.20 6.62 -5.93
N LEU A 539 12.33 7.53 -5.51
CA LEU A 539 12.73 8.88 -5.10
C LEU A 539 13.41 8.75 -3.74
N MET A 540 14.73 8.63 -3.78
CA MET A 540 15.53 8.63 -2.56
C MET A 540 15.43 9.99 -1.88
N HIS A 541 15.20 9.95 -0.58
CA HIS A 541 15.36 11.03 0.38
C HIS A 541 16.85 11.36 0.48
N ALA A 542 17.41 12.04 -0.53
CA ALA A 542 18.79 12.49 -0.42
C ALA A 542 18.84 13.64 0.59
N LYS A 543 19.64 13.46 1.64
CA LYS A 543 20.00 14.56 2.53
C LYS A 543 20.81 15.57 1.72
N LEU A 544 20.16 16.67 1.33
CA LEU A 544 20.72 17.71 0.45
C LEU A 544 22.09 18.19 0.95
N PHE A 545 22.19 18.41 2.25
CA PHE A 545 23.41 18.82 2.95
C PHE A 545 23.54 18.06 4.27
N THR A 546 24.76 17.67 4.63
CA THR A 546 25.02 16.82 5.82
C THR A 546 24.71 17.51 7.15
N ASP A 547 24.67 18.84 7.17
CA ASP A 547 24.43 19.72 8.30
C ASP A 547 23.07 20.44 8.25
N LEU A 548 22.18 20.02 7.36
CA LEU A 548 20.80 20.51 7.28
C LEU A 548 19.82 19.33 7.40
N SER A 549 18.89 19.43 8.32
CA SER A 549 17.79 18.50 8.54
C SER A 549 16.49 19.05 7.94
N ARG A 550 15.56 18.19 7.52
CA ARG A 550 14.23 18.65 7.06
C ARG A 550 13.38 19.31 8.14
N ALA A 551 13.65 18.97 9.39
CA ALA A 551 13.01 19.61 10.55
C ALA A 551 13.54 21.03 10.82
N ASP A 552 14.61 21.45 10.13
CA ASP A 552 15.10 22.82 10.24
C ASP A 552 14.15 23.75 9.48
N GLU A 553 13.78 24.85 10.12
CA GLU A 553 12.86 25.88 9.60
C GLU A 553 13.15 26.30 8.15
N ASN A 554 14.42 26.40 7.77
CA ASN A 554 14.83 26.95 6.48
C ASN A 554 15.14 25.85 5.45
N TYR A 555 14.87 24.57 5.75
CA TYR A 555 15.15 23.46 4.83
C TYR A 555 14.44 23.63 3.48
N THR A 556 13.15 23.99 3.50
CA THR A 556 12.35 24.18 2.30
C THR A 556 12.95 25.26 1.40
N ALA A 557 13.29 26.42 1.97
CA ALA A 557 13.91 27.52 1.23
C ALA A 557 15.25 27.13 0.63
N VAL A 558 16.12 26.49 1.42
CA VAL A 558 17.45 26.05 0.96
C VAL A 558 17.33 25.00 -0.14
N SER A 559 16.37 24.08 -0.03
CA SER A 559 16.12 23.04 -1.01
C SER A 559 15.60 23.59 -2.33
N TYR A 560 14.61 24.47 -2.27
CA TYR A 560 14.07 25.16 -3.44
C TYR A 560 15.16 25.93 -4.20
N LEU A 561 15.96 26.71 -3.46
CA LEU A 561 17.02 27.51 -4.06
C LEU A 561 18.20 26.68 -4.56
N PHE A 562 18.45 25.50 -4.01
CA PHE A 562 19.47 24.59 -4.52
C PHE A 562 19.06 24.03 -5.88
N LYS A 563 17.80 23.61 -6.02
CA LYS A 563 17.25 23.12 -7.28
C LYS A 563 17.24 24.18 -8.37
N LYS A 564 16.90 25.43 -8.01
CA LYS A 564 17.01 26.59 -8.90
C LYS A 564 18.46 26.92 -9.30
N GLY A 565 19.45 26.36 -8.59
CA GLY A 565 20.88 26.65 -8.79
C GLY A 565 21.37 27.94 -8.13
N THR A 566 20.51 28.60 -7.33
CA THR A 566 20.81 29.83 -6.60
C THR A 566 21.78 29.61 -5.45
N VAL A 567 21.57 28.55 -4.67
CA VAL A 567 22.46 28.18 -3.57
C VAL A 567 23.18 26.87 -3.89
N GLN A 568 24.42 26.75 -3.43
CA GLN A 568 25.19 25.51 -3.49
C GLN A 568 25.85 25.25 -2.13
N GLY A 569 26.08 23.97 -1.84
CA GLY A 569 26.85 23.55 -0.68
C GLY A 569 28.35 23.67 -0.90
N TYR A 570 29.09 23.30 0.13
CA TYR A 570 30.54 23.19 0.10
C TYR A 570 30.97 21.81 -0.40
N PRO A 571 32.23 21.66 -0.85
CA PRO A 571 32.76 20.38 -1.32
C PRO A 571 32.73 19.25 -0.28
N ASP A 572 32.61 19.58 1.01
CA ASP A 572 32.46 18.63 2.12
C ASP A 572 31.01 18.14 2.31
N GLY A 573 30.08 18.58 1.46
CA GLY A 573 28.67 18.21 1.51
C GLY A 573 27.85 19.00 2.54
N THR A 574 28.37 20.09 3.11
CA THR A 574 27.64 20.96 4.05
C THR A 574 27.00 22.18 3.36
N PHE A 575 25.96 22.77 3.95
CA PHE A 575 25.39 24.06 3.58
C PHE A 575 25.96 25.21 4.41
N GLN A 576 26.29 24.94 5.66
CA GLN A 576 26.72 25.88 6.70
C GLN A 576 25.66 26.97 6.97
N PRO A 577 24.45 26.61 7.46
CA PRO A 577 23.32 27.54 7.60
C PRO A 577 23.68 28.79 8.41
N THR A 578 24.40 28.62 9.52
CA THR A 578 24.80 29.70 10.43
C THR A 578 26.03 30.50 10.00
N LYS A 579 26.62 30.20 8.83
CA LYS A 579 27.77 30.96 8.33
C LYS A 579 27.29 32.34 7.87
N THR A 580 27.90 33.39 8.42
CA THR A 580 27.66 34.77 8.00
C THR A 580 27.93 34.95 6.50
N VAL A 581 27.00 35.60 5.81
CA VAL A 581 27.10 35.94 4.39
C VAL A 581 27.79 37.30 4.25
N THR A 582 28.83 37.36 3.40
CA THR A 582 29.49 38.62 3.08
C THR A 582 28.67 39.46 2.10
N ARG A 583 28.93 40.77 2.02
CA ARG A 583 28.22 41.69 1.11
C ARG A 583 28.32 41.27 -0.37
N VAL A 584 29.45 40.73 -0.82
CA VAL A 584 29.57 40.20 -2.19
C VAL A 584 28.85 38.88 -2.40
N GLU A 585 28.85 37.99 -1.40
CA GLU A 585 28.08 36.75 -1.46
C GLU A 585 26.57 37.05 -1.46
N ALA A 586 26.12 38.08 -0.74
CA ALA A 586 24.74 38.54 -0.77
C ALA A 586 24.30 38.97 -2.17
N LEU A 587 25.09 39.81 -2.87
CA LEU A 587 24.80 40.19 -4.26
C LEU A 587 24.74 38.97 -5.18
N LYS A 588 25.64 38.00 -5.00
CA LYS A 588 25.61 36.75 -5.75
C LYS A 588 24.31 35.98 -5.52
N PHE A 589 23.90 35.78 -4.26
CA PHE A 589 22.65 35.09 -3.96
C PHE A 589 21.43 35.81 -4.53
N ILE A 590 21.37 37.14 -4.38
CA ILE A 590 20.26 37.95 -4.88
C ILE A 590 20.17 37.86 -6.40
N PHE A 591 21.28 38.04 -7.13
CA PHE A 591 21.25 38.03 -8.60
C PHE A 591 20.99 36.65 -9.18
N SER A 592 21.58 35.60 -8.59
CA SER A 592 21.25 34.23 -8.98
C SER A 592 19.79 33.88 -8.65
N GLY A 593 19.27 34.34 -7.50
CA GLY A 593 17.88 34.08 -7.11
C GLY A 593 16.86 34.79 -7.98
N MET A 594 17.17 36.00 -8.43
CA MET A 594 16.28 36.84 -9.26
C MET A 594 16.57 36.72 -10.77
N ASP A 595 17.38 35.73 -11.18
CA ASP A 595 17.80 35.50 -12.57
C ASP A 595 18.30 36.78 -13.28
N LYS A 596 19.10 37.60 -12.59
CA LYS A 596 19.58 38.89 -13.08
C LYS A 596 20.82 38.72 -13.97
N ASP A 597 20.76 39.24 -15.19
CA ASP A 597 21.91 39.28 -16.09
C ASP A 597 23.07 40.08 -15.51
N LEU A 598 24.28 39.51 -15.59
CA LEU A 598 25.49 40.15 -15.07
C LEU A 598 26.17 41.00 -16.15
N VAL A 599 26.69 42.14 -15.72
CA VAL A 599 27.53 43.01 -16.53
C VAL A 599 28.98 42.55 -16.45
N ASP A 600 29.51 42.02 -17.56
CA ASP A 600 30.92 41.64 -17.70
C ASP A 600 31.83 42.85 -17.93
N ASN A 601 33.06 42.78 -17.43
CA ASN A 601 34.17 43.69 -17.78
C ASN A 601 33.96 45.19 -17.49
N ALA A 602 33.14 45.55 -16.50
CA ALA A 602 32.90 46.94 -16.11
C ALA A 602 33.89 47.46 -15.03
N ASN A 603 34.18 48.76 -15.08
CA ASN A 603 35.03 49.44 -14.08
C ASN A 603 34.29 49.55 -12.74
N LEU A 604 34.92 49.06 -11.67
CA LEU A 604 34.42 49.19 -10.30
C LEU A 604 34.81 50.55 -9.72
N TYR A 605 33.85 51.25 -9.10
CA TYR A 605 34.09 52.59 -8.54
C TYR A 605 34.72 52.57 -7.13
N PHE A 606 34.69 51.42 -6.45
CA PHE A 606 35.10 51.29 -5.06
C PHE A 606 36.59 50.93 -4.93
N ARG A 607 37.30 51.64 -4.04
CA ARG A 607 38.76 51.55 -3.91
C ARG A 607 39.27 50.21 -3.38
N ASP A 608 38.43 49.47 -2.69
CA ASP A 608 38.73 48.18 -2.04
C ASP A 608 38.22 46.97 -2.85
N THR A 609 37.97 47.17 -4.14
CA THR A 609 37.51 46.12 -5.06
C THR A 609 38.51 45.93 -6.20
N VAL A 610 38.64 44.68 -6.64
CA VAL A 610 39.58 44.29 -7.70
C VAL A 610 38.79 43.70 -8.86
N SER A 611 38.95 44.27 -10.06
CA SER A 611 38.15 43.89 -11.24
C SER A 611 38.41 42.48 -11.77
N THR A 612 39.50 41.83 -11.34
CA THR A 612 39.84 40.44 -11.70
C THR A 612 39.31 39.40 -10.71
N GLU A 613 38.70 39.83 -9.60
CA GLU A 613 38.14 38.92 -8.60
C GLU A 613 36.79 38.38 -9.04
N TRP A 614 36.43 37.20 -8.51
CA TRP A 614 35.18 36.50 -8.86
C TRP A 614 33.92 37.34 -8.60
N TYR A 615 33.99 38.28 -7.64
CA TYR A 615 32.86 39.13 -7.27
C TYR A 615 32.66 40.34 -8.19
N ALA A 616 33.62 40.62 -9.09
CA ALA A 616 33.61 41.86 -9.88
C ALA A 616 32.35 42.04 -10.74
N PRO A 617 31.81 41.02 -11.45
CA PRO A 617 30.58 41.18 -12.24
C PRO A 617 29.36 41.54 -11.38
N PHE A 618 29.29 40.99 -10.16
CA PHE A 618 28.19 41.27 -9.23
C PHE A 618 28.23 42.72 -8.73
N ILE A 619 29.41 43.21 -8.31
CA ILE A 619 29.54 44.61 -7.88
C ILE A 619 29.26 45.56 -9.05
N ALA A 620 29.80 45.27 -10.24
CA ALA A 620 29.56 46.07 -11.44
C ALA A 620 28.06 46.18 -11.78
N THR A 621 27.35 45.05 -11.76
CA THR A 621 25.91 45.00 -12.02
C THR A 621 25.15 45.81 -10.98
N ALA A 622 25.44 45.59 -9.68
CA ALA A 622 24.80 46.31 -8.59
C ALA A 622 25.01 47.83 -8.66
N GLN A 623 26.21 48.26 -9.07
CA GLN A 623 26.55 49.66 -9.28
C GLN A 623 25.78 50.25 -10.48
N SER A 624 25.71 49.52 -11.60
CA SER A 624 25.02 49.97 -12.81
C SER A 624 23.51 50.16 -12.60
N LEU A 625 22.92 49.35 -11.72
CA LEU A 625 21.50 49.38 -11.37
C LEU A 625 21.21 50.29 -10.17
N GLY A 626 22.22 50.93 -9.57
CA GLY A 626 22.03 51.78 -8.39
C GLY A 626 21.62 51.02 -7.11
N ILE A 627 21.80 49.70 -7.07
CA ILE A 627 21.50 48.85 -5.92
C ILE A 627 22.45 49.15 -4.76
N VAL A 628 23.70 49.50 -5.08
CA VAL A 628 24.75 49.82 -4.10
C VAL A 628 25.48 51.12 -4.46
N GLU A 629 25.71 51.96 -3.45
CA GLU A 629 26.41 53.25 -3.59
C GLU A 629 27.78 53.25 -2.88
N GLY A 630 28.09 52.19 -2.13
CA GLY A 630 29.26 52.12 -1.24
C GLY A 630 29.10 52.95 0.04
N TYR A 631 30.17 52.98 0.84
CA TYR A 631 30.26 53.78 2.06
C TYR A 631 30.83 55.16 1.74
N SER A 632 30.64 56.11 2.66
CA SER A 632 31.12 57.50 2.52
C SER A 632 32.64 57.64 2.42
N ASP A 633 33.39 56.60 2.79
CA ASP A 633 34.85 56.49 2.63
C ASP A 633 35.28 56.05 1.22
N GLY A 634 34.33 55.79 0.32
CA GLY A 634 34.57 55.33 -1.06
C GLY A 634 34.85 53.83 -1.19
N THR A 635 34.51 53.05 -0.16
CA THR A 635 34.69 51.59 -0.13
C THR A 635 33.37 50.84 -0.28
N PHE A 636 33.43 49.57 -0.69
CA PHE A 636 32.28 48.65 -0.73
C PHE A 636 32.26 47.67 0.44
N LYS A 637 33.45 47.32 0.96
CA LYS A 637 33.73 46.33 2.00
C LYS A 637 33.27 44.92 1.60
N PRO A 638 33.86 44.34 0.53
CA PRO A 638 33.32 43.13 -0.08
C PRO A 638 33.23 41.94 0.88
N SER A 639 34.24 41.74 1.73
CA SER A 639 34.30 40.63 2.68
C SER A 639 33.61 40.89 4.03
N GLN A 640 32.99 42.06 4.21
CA GLN A 640 32.25 42.36 5.44
C GLN A 640 30.93 41.58 5.43
N GLY A 641 30.52 41.04 6.59
CA GLY A 641 29.19 40.45 6.75
C GLY A 641 28.09 41.47 6.41
N VAL A 642 27.12 41.05 5.59
CA VAL A 642 25.93 41.86 5.31
C VAL A 642 25.01 41.84 6.52
N ASN A 643 24.42 42.97 6.87
CA ASN A 643 23.39 43.01 7.91
C ASN A 643 21.97 42.97 7.32
N ARG A 644 20.96 42.71 8.17
CA ARG A 644 19.56 42.52 7.77
C ARG A 644 19.02 43.67 6.89
N VAL A 645 19.27 44.92 7.27
CA VAL A 645 18.73 46.07 6.52
C VAL A 645 19.49 46.37 5.23
N GLU A 646 20.81 46.11 5.21
CA GLU A 646 21.59 46.18 3.99
C GLU A 646 21.12 45.14 2.96
N PHE A 647 20.85 43.92 3.41
CA PHE A 647 20.34 42.86 2.55
C PHE A 647 18.94 43.17 1.99
N LEU A 648 18.00 43.62 2.82
CA LEU A 648 16.67 44.03 2.37
C LEU A 648 16.74 45.12 1.29
N LYS A 649 17.58 46.14 1.50
CA LYS A 649 17.80 47.19 0.49
C LYS A 649 18.30 46.59 -0.82
N MET A 650 19.33 45.74 -0.76
CA MET A 650 19.91 45.13 -1.95
C MET A 650 18.89 44.26 -2.71
N LEU A 651 18.12 43.44 -1.98
CA LEU A 651 17.12 42.53 -2.55
C LEU A 651 16.00 43.31 -3.24
N PHE A 652 15.36 44.25 -2.55
CA PHE A 652 14.22 44.98 -3.10
C PHE A 652 14.60 45.94 -4.22
N SER A 653 15.81 46.52 -4.18
CA SER A 653 16.30 47.33 -5.29
C SER A 653 16.56 46.50 -6.55
N THR A 654 16.82 45.19 -6.42
CA THR A 654 17.11 44.32 -7.58
C THR A 654 15.88 44.06 -8.45
N ILE A 655 14.70 44.01 -7.83
CA ILE A 655 13.42 43.78 -8.49
C ILE A 655 12.69 45.10 -8.82
N ASP A 656 13.40 46.24 -8.74
CA ASP A 656 12.88 47.58 -9.03
C ASP A 656 11.57 47.89 -8.29
N LEU A 657 11.47 47.41 -7.04
CA LEU A 657 10.26 47.54 -6.23
C LEU A 657 10.12 48.99 -5.72
N GLU A 658 8.99 49.61 -6.08
CA GLU A 658 8.62 50.92 -5.54
C GLU A 658 8.06 50.76 -4.11
N ILE A 659 8.87 51.16 -3.12
CA ILE A 659 8.49 51.17 -1.72
C ILE A 659 8.23 52.61 -1.28
N ASP A 660 7.06 52.87 -0.68
CA ASP A 660 6.76 54.18 -0.10
C ASP A 660 7.78 54.50 1.01
N PRO A 661 8.59 55.57 0.87
CA PRO A 661 9.58 55.92 1.87
C PRO A 661 8.94 56.41 3.18
N ILE A 662 7.66 56.75 3.19
CA ILE A 662 6.95 57.29 4.36
C ILE A 662 6.17 56.17 5.04
N ILE A 663 6.55 55.86 6.28
CA ILE A 663 5.77 55.00 7.16
C ILE A 663 5.27 55.79 8.36
N THR A 664 4.02 55.57 8.75
CA THR A 664 3.38 56.30 9.86
C THR A 664 3.58 55.63 11.22
N GLU A 665 3.95 54.35 11.23
CA GLU A 665 4.13 53.55 12.44
C GLU A 665 5.44 52.76 12.37
N ALA A 666 6.06 52.55 13.53
CA ALA A 666 7.28 51.76 13.62
C ALA A 666 6.94 50.27 13.45
N PRO A 667 7.58 49.54 12.51
CA PRO A 667 7.27 48.13 12.28
C PRO A 667 7.75 47.24 13.44
N TYR A 668 8.77 47.66 14.19
CA TYR A 668 9.31 46.97 15.37
C TYR A 668 9.81 48.00 16.39
N GLU A 669 9.98 47.59 17.65
CA GLU A 669 10.37 48.50 18.76
C GLU A 669 11.76 49.14 18.54
N ASP A 670 12.66 48.46 17.84
CA ASP A 670 14.01 48.90 17.53
C ASP A 670 14.17 49.49 16.11
N VAL A 671 13.05 49.76 15.43
CA VAL A 671 13.04 50.37 14.09
C VAL A 671 12.38 51.74 14.15
N ASN A 672 13.22 52.79 14.15
CA ASN A 672 12.73 54.17 14.08
C ASN A 672 12.17 54.47 12.67
N THR A 673 11.01 55.12 12.59
CA THR A 673 10.36 55.48 11.31
C THR A 673 11.18 56.42 10.42
N LEU A 674 12.15 57.15 10.99
CA LEU A 674 13.05 58.05 10.27
C LEU A 674 14.36 57.36 9.81
N SER A 675 14.57 56.10 10.16
CA SER A 675 15.73 55.35 9.68
C SER A 675 15.64 55.16 8.17
N TRP A 676 16.77 55.29 7.46
CA TRP A 676 16.83 55.12 6.00
C TRP A 676 16.28 53.77 5.52
N TYR A 677 16.29 52.77 6.40
CA TYR A 677 15.83 51.42 6.12
C TYR A 677 14.41 51.11 6.57
N ALA A 678 13.74 52.04 7.26
CA ALA A 678 12.49 51.77 7.96
C ALA A 678 11.39 51.25 7.00
N ALA A 679 11.31 51.87 5.82
CA ALA A 679 10.38 51.47 4.77
C ALA A 679 10.63 50.04 4.25
N TYR A 680 11.88 49.63 4.07
CA TYR A 680 12.21 48.25 3.66
C TYR A 680 11.81 47.23 4.73
N VAL A 681 12.03 47.56 6.00
CA VAL A 681 11.63 46.67 7.12
C VAL A 681 10.11 46.59 7.22
N ASN A 682 9.40 47.71 7.06
CA ASN A 682 7.94 47.73 7.04
C ASN A 682 7.39 46.88 5.90
N TYR A 683 7.94 47.03 4.68
CA TYR A 683 7.55 46.21 3.54
C TYR A 683 7.78 44.72 3.81
N ALA A 684 8.98 44.34 4.30
CA ALA A 684 9.27 42.94 4.62
C ALA A 684 8.31 42.36 5.67
N LYS A 685 7.90 43.16 6.67
CA LYS A 685 6.93 42.77 7.69
C LYS A 685 5.53 42.59 7.10
N GLU A 686 5.02 43.58 6.37
CA GLU A 686 3.69 43.52 5.74
C GLU A 686 3.54 42.35 4.79
N LYS A 687 4.64 41.99 4.12
CA LYS A 687 4.69 40.89 3.15
C LYS A 687 5.05 39.54 3.77
N ASN A 688 5.25 39.46 5.08
CA ASN A 688 5.65 38.24 5.80
C ASN A 688 6.93 37.58 5.23
N LEU A 689 7.88 38.40 4.77
CA LEU A 689 9.10 37.94 4.09
C LEU A 689 10.22 37.60 5.07
N PHE A 690 10.23 38.20 6.26
CA PHE A 690 11.27 37.96 7.25
C PHE A 690 10.61 37.45 8.55
N PRO A 691 10.75 36.16 8.89
CA PRO A 691 10.21 35.64 10.14
C PRO A 691 10.98 36.25 11.33
N VAL A 692 10.27 37.02 12.15
CA VAL A 692 10.81 37.63 13.38
C VAL A 692 9.94 37.19 14.55
N GLU A 693 10.56 36.53 15.53
CA GLU A 693 9.90 36.24 16.79
C GLU A 693 9.98 37.45 17.74
N GLY A 694 8.82 37.90 18.22
CA GLY A 694 8.72 39.03 19.16
C GLY A 694 8.72 40.42 18.49
N ASN A 695 9.08 41.45 19.27
CA ASN A 695 8.90 42.86 18.88
C ASN A 695 10.17 43.55 18.35
N TYR A 696 11.29 42.83 18.17
CA TYR A 696 12.59 43.41 17.82
C TYR A 696 13.13 42.83 16.50
N PHE A 697 13.41 43.68 15.52
CA PHE A 697 13.92 43.29 14.20
C PHE A 697 15.44 43.04 14.18
N ASN A 698 16.18 43.68 15.06
CA ASN A 698 17.64 43.73 15.11
C ASN A 698 18.30 44.18 13.79
N PRO A 699 18.10 45.45 13.35
CA PRO A 699 18.52 45.94 12.04
C PRO A 699 19.99 45.69 11.65
N SER A 700 20.89 45.78 12.62
CA SER A 700 22.34 45.69 12.41
C SER A 700 22.89 44.28 12.57
N SER A 701 22.06 43.28 12.89
CA SER A 701 22.52 41.90 13.01
C SER A 701 23.05 41.38 11.67
N PRO A 702 24.20 40.68 11.67
CA PRO A 702 24.69 40.01 10.47
C PRO A 702 23.71 38.94 10.03
N MET A 703 23.59 38.73 8.72
CA MET A 703 22.78 37.65 8.18
C MET A 703 23.60 36.40 7.93
N ASP A 704 23.02 35.25 8.26
CA ASP A 704 23.55 33.95 7.89
C ASP A 704 22.95 33.41 6.58
N ARG A 705 23.46 32.26 6.13
CA ARG A 705 23.07 31.65 4.85
C ARG A 705 21.64 31.16 4.86
N SER A 706 21.15 30.66 6.01
CA SER A 706 19.77 30.23 6.18
C SER A 706 18.79 31.41 6.09
N GLU A 707 19.06 32.53 6.77
CA GLU A 707 18.21 33.73 6.73
C GLU A 707 18.17 34.34 5.32
N VAL A 708 19.32 34.38 4.63
CA VAL A 708 19.41 34.86 3.24
C VAL A 708 18.60 33.97 2.30
N ALA A 709 18.70 32.64 2.46
CA ALA A 709 17.94 31.70 1.64
C ALA A 709 16.44 31.83 1.88
N GLU A 710 16.01 31.91 3.13
CA GLU A 710 14.60 32.06 3.52
C GLU A 710 13.97 33.31 2.90
N LEU A 711 14.63 34.45 3.02
CA LEU A 711 14.11 35.72 2.53
C LEU A 711 13.98 35.75 0.99
N ILE A 712 14.97 35.20 0.27
CA ILE A 712 14.90 35.08 -1.20
C ILE A 712 13.77 34.13 -1.60
N TYR A 713 13.67 32.97 -0.94
CA TYR A 713 12.64 31.97 -1.20
C TYR A 713 11.23 32.56 -1.04
N ARG A 714 10.95 33.18 0.12
CA ARG A 714 9.63 33.77 0.39
C ARG A 714 9.24 34.82 -0.63
N LEU A 715 10.19 35.66 -1.04
CA LEU A 715 9.95 36.68 -2.06
C LEU A 715 9.63 36.04 -3.42
N LEU A 716 10.38 35.01 -3.82
CA LEU A 716 10.14 34.28 -5.08
C LEU A 716 8.76 33.63 -5.09
N ILE A 717 8.40 32.89 -4.05
CA ILE A 717 7.10 32.21 -3.97
C ILE A 717 5.96 33.22 -3.98
N MET A 718 6.09 34.33 -3.26
CA MET A 718 5.10 35.40 -3.26
C MET A 718 4.92 35.99 -4.67
N ILE A 719 6.01 36.30 -5.38
CA ILE A 719 5.97 36.87 -6.73
C ILE A 719 5.39 35.87 -7.74
N GLN A 720 5.82 34.61 -7.72
CA GLN A 720 5.37 33.56 -8.63
C GLN A 720 3.85 33.32 -8.53
N ASN A 721 3.32 33.40 -7.30
CA ASN A 721 1.90 33.23 -7.04
C ASN A 721 1.10 34.53 -7.17
N ASN A 722 1.75 35.65 -7.48
CA ASN A 722 1.15 36.98 -7.51
C ASN A 722 0.35 37.27 -6.21
N ALA A 723 0.91 36.88 -5.07
CA ALA A 723 0.29 36.95 -3.76
C ALA A 723 0.62 38.27 -3.05
N ASP A 724 -0.33 38.76 -2.25
CA ASP A 724 -0.14 40.02 -1.51
C ASP A 724 0.88 39.90 -0.37
N GLN A 725 1.04 38.71 0.21
CA GLN A 725 2.00 38.38 1.26
C GLN A 725 2.41 36.90 1.13
N TYR A 726 3.58 36.56 1.66
CA TYR A 726 4.00 35.17 1.76
C TYR A 726 3.17 34.40 2.82
N SER A 727 2.84 33.15 2.50
CA SER A 727 2.22 32.17 3.39
C SER A 727 2.76 30.78 3.05
N ASP A 728 2.89 29.92 4.05
CA ASP A 728 3.34 28.53 3.88
C ASP A 728 2.36 27.67 3.06
N ASP A 729 1.14 28.16 2.82
CA ASP A 729 0.13 27.51 1.98
C ASP A 729 0.27 27.84 0.48
N LEU A 730 1.16 28.77 0.11
CA LEU A 730 1.38 29.12 -1.29
C LEU A 730 2.10 27.97 -2.02
N PRO A 731 1.64 27.57 -3.21
CA PRO A 731 2.26 26.49 -3.95
C PRO A 731 3.62 26.92 -4.53
N THR A 732 4.57 25.99 -4.58
CA THR A 732 5.86 26.18 -5.25
C THR A 732 5.79 25.54 -6.64
N SER A 733 5.90 26.34 -7.70
CA SER A 733 5.83 25.88 -9.10
C SER A 733 7.06 25.09 -9.52
#